data_AF-A0A4R5P3B1-F1
#
_entry.id   AF-A0A4R5P3B1-F1
#
_cell.length_a   1.000
_cell.length_b   1.000
_cell.length_c   1.000
_cell.angle_alpha   90.00
_cell.angle_beta   90.00
_cell.angle_gamma   90.00
#
_symmetry.space_group_name_H-M   'P 1'
#
loop_
_entity.id
_entity.type
_entity.pdbx_description
1 polymer ?
#
loop_
_entity_poly.entity_id
_entity_poly.type
_entity_poly.pdbx_seq_one_letter_code
_entity_poly.pdbx_strand_id
1 'polypeptide(L)'
;MNIGMVVKKIILEKISEESLIRHVIPTFNPILDANTHKSIFSKNGVGFDFFISLDHGKWKFKNDQTNYQGDVFSLWGYYYGLDAKMQLQDIVNKMNHEMALGLEAEQVSLHKQNKSDKVRNTRDLQIEYVSTSDIHSTKLFLAYWAQFGITQEILTKFDVRQVERIHFVSKAGRLFHFDYLTPEKTKITVCFHINGRVKVYVPEIPSDFFNNDTVFAGQKMSFDYKDQISSDIFGLAQLSEAYMPCILFTIGEQHCMTAYANGFHAVSLQSYEVKPTVALLQNLYGRSAALLSCYGNSPAAIREAKRLENLYGIVAVQLPENVKDLTEYFQKYSAESFAVLLETGIAKSKRFQLFRENIKEIGSRKINISYFESKKYLLNAFEFRYNALSLSMEIRSKQEPGEWKTLDIIALCSELNRNQINISPAKLKSFLLSLHVEEENPLQSYFLAFETKKIDTVDYIMELAQHVILEDTSDTAFEHWYLHLKKWMIRAIHAIFEETAINNHALILITKNQNIPKNFFVDFLTPSTLTRYYTDNLVLKDKKACQCTLASSFIINLPELYQYRGYIKALQLQSLIDQSGVHVWVPYQKNILLKPRIASFVGTINASESLRHSKLSTNHFIKFFISGTKNIAHKPSNLLDLAWQQAYNLYKKDNKAGELNTEELQNLQKRVVQFGRRKIEVGLLEKYIVPSTKKNGTFMMTSDILQYLQECAGLSIKLNKIALGRALKELDFKRCKFGNIPNMQRYGYWVDRKST
;
A
#
# COMPACT_ATOMS: atom_id res chain seq x y z
N MET A 1 -31.92 -8.16 35.69
CA MET A 1 -30.52 -8.44 35.27
C MET A 1 -29.79 -7.11 35.20
N ASN A 2 -28.69 -6.94 35.92
CA ASN A 2 -27.95 -5.68 35.98
C ASN A 2 -27.39 -5.35 34.57
N ILE A 3 -27.81 -4.25 33.94
CA ILE A 3 -27.44 -3.91 32.55
C ILE A 3 -25.91 -3.94 32.36
N GLY A 4 -25.17 -3.49 33.38
CA GLY A 4 -23.70 -3.58 33.40
C GLY A 4 -23.12 -5.00 33.33
N MET A 5 -23.80 -6.02 33.87
CA MET A 5 -23.35 -7.42 33.76
C MET A 5 -23.54 -7.99 32.35
N VAL A 6 -24.61 -7.60 31.66
CA VAL A 6 -24.89 -8.05 30.28
C VAL A 6 -23.83 -7.47 29.33
N VAL A 7 -23.54 -6.18 29.45
CA VAL A 7 -22.55 -5.48 28.61
C VAL A 7 -21.12 -6.01 28.84
N LYS A 8 -20.73 -6.24 30.10
CA LYS A 8 -19.43 -6.86 30.42
C LYS A 8 -19.31 -8.25 29.77
N LYS A 9 -20.38 -9.05 29.78
CA LYS A 9 -20.38 -10.39 29.18
C LYS A 9 -20.22 -10.33 27.66
N ILE A 10 -20.90 -9.41 26.98
CA ILE A 10 -20.82 -9.24 25.51
C ILE A 10 -19.40 -8.86 25.06
N ILE A 11 -18.69 -8.01 25.81
CA ILE A 11 -17.29 -7.68 25.51
C ILE A 11 -16.40 -8.92 25.65
N LEU A 12 -16.55 -9.65 26.75
CA LEU A 12 -15.74 -10.84 27.03
C LEU A 12 -16.04 -12.03 26.11
N GLU A 13 -17.19 -12.04 25.42
CA GLU A 13 -17.50 -12.99 24.34
C GLU A 13 -16.76 -12.66 23.03
N LYS A 14 -16.37 -11.39 22.81
CA LYS A 14 -15.69 -10.93 21.59
C LYS A 14 -14.18 -10.83 21.71
N ILE A 15 -13.65 -10.59 22.91
CA ILE A 15 -12.22 -10.41 23.15
C ILE A 15 -11.82 -10.96 24.52
N SER A 16 -10.65 -11.62 24.59
CA SER A 16 -10.15 -12.19 25.84
C SER A 16 -9.72 -11.11 26.83
N GLU A 17 -9.91 -11.38 28.13
CA GLU A 17 -9.44 -10.50 29.22
C GLU A 17 -7.94 -10.19 29.08
N GLU A 18 -7.13 -11.17 28.68
CA GLU A 18 -5.69 -10.99 28.44
C GLU A 18 -5.39 -9.92 27.39
N SER A 19 -6.14 -9.90 26.29
CA SER A 19 -5.93 -8.93 25.21
C SER A 19 -6.29 -7.52 25.65
N LEU A 20 -7.35 -7.38 26.46
CA LEU A 20 -7.75 -6.12 27.07
C LEU A 20 -6.71 -5.61 28.08
N ILE A 21 -6.07 -6.51 28.83
CA ILE A 21 -5.01 -6.16 29.78
C ILE A 21 -3.74 -5.76 29.02
N ARG A 22 -3.34 -6.49 27.96
CA ARG A 22 -2.15 -6.16 27.15
C ARG A 22 -2.24 -4.79 26.48
N HIS A 23 -3.44 -4.34 26.12
CA HIS A 23 -3.62 -3.01 25.53
C HIS A 23 -3.24 -1.88 26.51
N VAL A 24 -3.64 -2.03 27.77
CA VAL A 24 -3.36 -1.04 28.83
C VAL A 24 -1.98 -1.25 29.45
N ILE A 25 -1.53 -2.50 29.52
CA ILE A 25 -0.24 -2.91 30.09
C ILE A 25 0.49 -3.77 29.03
N PRO A 26 1.22 -3.15 28.08
CA PRO A 26 1.88 -3.85 26.97
C PRO A 26 2.88 -4.93 27.40
N THR A 27 3.38 -4.87 28.64
CA THR A 27 4.31 -5.82 29.25
C THR A 27 3.62 -7.02 29.91
N PHE A 28 2.29 -7.11 29.87
CA PHE A 28 1.54 -8.24 30.44
C PHE A 28 1.80 -9.53 29.66
N ASN A 29 2.13 -10.60 30.39
CA ASN A 29 2.39 -11.94 29.84
C ASN A 29 1.72 -13.00 30.73
N PRO A 30 0.71 -13.73 30.22
CA PRO A 30 -0.09 -14.67 31.00
C PRO A 30 0.65 -15.96 31.41
N ILE A 31 1.86 -16.21 30.88
CA ILE A 31 2.66 -17.42 31.14
C ILE A 31 3.64 -17.22 32.32
N LEU A 32 3.89 -15.97 32.74
CA LEU A 32 4.76 -15.67 33.88
C LEU A 32 3.96 -15.82 35.19
N ASP A 33 4.57 -16.45 36.20
CA ASP A 33 3.96 -16.72 37.52
C ASP A 33 3.10 -15.56 38.03
N ALA A 34 1.92 -15.92 38.54
CA ALA A 34 0.74 -15.09 38.78
C ALA A 34 0.88 -13.92 39.78
N ASN A 35 2.09 -13.41 40.05
CA ASN A 35 2.34 -12.47 41.14
C ASN A 35 3.17 -11.22 40.84
N THR A 36 3.67 -10.93 39.63
CA THR A 36 4.36 -9.64 39.43
C THR A 36 4.32 -9.12 37.98
N HIS A 37 3.50 -8.10 37.72
CA HIS A 37 3.60 -7.29 36.50
C HIS A 37 4.01 -5.86 36.82
N LYS A 38 5.04 -5.37 36.12
CA LYS A 38 5.56 -4.00 36.29
C LYS A 38 4.51 -2.98 35.81
N SER A 39 4.18 -2.04 36.69
CA SER A 39 3.41 -0.85 36.36
C SER A 39 4.07 -0.07 35.23
N ILE A 40 3.28 0.36 34.23
CA ILE A 40 3.68 1.38 33.25
C ILE A 40 4.00 2.76 33.89
N PHE A 41 3.76 2.91 35.20
CA PHE A 41 4.05 4.13 35.95
C PHE A 41 5.31 4.05 36.84
N SER A 42 6.00 2.90 36.94
CA SER A 42 7.28 2.82 37.67
C SER A 42 8.47 2.83 36.71
N LYS A 43 9.21 3.94 36.67
CA LYS A 43 10.43 4.07 35.86
C LYS A 43 11.68 3.48 36.50
N ASN A 44 11.68 3.19 37.80
CA ASN A 44 12.85 2.68 38.51
C ASN A 44 12.45 1.45 39.35
N GLY A 45 13.06 0.30 39.04
CA GLY A 45 12.83 -0.92 39.81
C GLY A 45 13.50 -0.84 41.18
N VAL A 46 12.74 -0.42 42.19
CA VAL A 46 12.75 -0.94 43.58
C VAL A 46 11.34 -0.69 44.15
N GLY A 47 10.56 -1.76 44.36
CA GLY A 47 9.17 -1.71 44.88
C GLY A 47 8.11 -2.19 43.88
N PHE A 48 7.31 -3.21 44.26
CA PHE A 48 6.20 -3.75 43.47
C PHE A 48 4.88 -3.07 43.89
N ASP A 49 4.25 -2.31 42.99
CA ASP A 49 3.03 -1.54 43.32
C ASP A 49 1.78 -1.94 42.51
N PHE A 50 1.90 -2.93 41.62
CA PHE A 50 0.80 -3.41 40.77
C PHE A 50 0.79 -4.94 40.71
N PHE A 51 -0.31 -5.54 41.15
CA PHE A 51 -0.51 -6.99 41.15
C PHE A 51 -1.67 -7.33 40.22
N ILE A 52 -1.43 -8.26 39.30
CA ILE A 52 -2.47 -8.88 38.48
C ILE A 52 -2.41 -10.37 38.78
N SER A 53 -3.51 -10.91 39.30
CA SER A 53 -3.61 -12.30 39.69
C SER A 53 -4.80 -12.96 38.98
N LEU A 54 -4.71 -14.27 38.78
CA LEU A 54 -5.82 -15.05 38.26
C LEU A 54 -6.55 -15.70 39.44
N ASP A 55 -7.76 -15.25 39.72
CA ASP A 55 -8.59 -15.74 40.82
C ASP A 55 -9.86 -16.38 40.26
N HIS A 56 -10.05 -17.68 40.54
CA HIS A 56 -11.16 -18.49 40.03
C HIS A 56 -11.46 -18.33 38.52
N GLY A 57 -10.39 -18.26 37.69
CA GLY A 57 -10.50 -18.15 36.24
C GLY A 57 -10.81 -16.74 35.71
N LYS A 58 -10.71 -15.70 36.55
CA LYS A 58 -10.85 -14.29 36.14
C LYS A 58 -9.63 -13.48 36.56
N TRP A 59 -9.22 -12.54 35.72
CA TRP A 59 -8.11 -11.66 36.05
C TRP A 59 -8.56 -10.56 37.01
N LYS A 60 -7.83 -10.44 38.12
CA LYS A 60 -7.99 -9.42 39.15
C LYS A 60 -6.78 -8.50 39.14
N PHE A 61 -7.02 -7.22 39.38
CA PHE A 61 -5.95 -6.26 39.58
C PHE A 61 -6.04 -5.64 40.98
N LYS A 62 -4.88 -5.30 41.54
CA LYS A 62 -4.74 -4.58 42.80
C LYS A 62 -3.53 -3.65 42.72
N ASN A 63 -3.72 -2.40 43.13
CA ASN A 63 -2.65 -1.43 43.31
C ASN A 63 -2.52 -1.14 44.81
N ASP A 64 -1.38 -1.53 45.39
CA ASP A 64 -1.16 -1.47 46.84
C ASP A 64 -0.87 -0.05 47.34
N GLN A 65 -0.49 0.89 46.47
CA GLN A 65 -0.30 2.30 46.85
C GLN A 65 -1.61 3.08 46.94
N THR A 66 -2.60 2.72 46.11
CA THR A 66 -3.91 3.40 46.06
C THR A 66 -5.03 2.58 46.72
N ASN A 67 -4.73 1.36 47.17
CA ASN A 67 -5.71 0.34 47.57
C ASN A 67 -6.81 0.07 46.52
N TYR A 68 -6.57 0.46 45.26
CA TYR A 68 -7.55 0.30 44.19
C TYR A 68 -7.49 -1.13 43.64
N GLN A 69 -8.62 -1.84 43.64
CA GLN A 69 -8.71 -3.24 43.21
C GLN A 69 -9.98 -3.52 42.39
N GLY A 70 -9.94 -4.49 41.49
CA GLY A 70 -11.11 -4.84 40.67
C GLY A 70 -10.83 -5.84 39.54
N ASP A 71 -11.72 -5.84 38.55
CA ASP A 71 -11.63 -6.66 37.33
C ASP A 71 -11.02 -5.88 36.15
N VAL A 72 -10.89 -6.49 34.97
CA VAL A 72 -10.33 -5.81 33.79
C VAL A 72 -11.02 -4.48 33.44
N PHE A 73 -12.30 -4.30 33.79
CA PHE A 73 -13.03 -3.05 33.54
C PHE A 73 -12.63 -1.97 34.53
N SER A 74 -12.44 -2.30 35.82
CA SER A 74 -11.91 -1.31 36.76
C SER A 74 -10.43 -0.99 36.51
N LEU A 75 -9.67 -1.88 35.86
CA LEU A 75 -8.31 -1.57 35.38
C LEU A 75 -8.35 -0.49 34.28
N TRP A 76 -9.26 -0.63 33.32
CA TRP A 76 -9.49 0.38 32.28
C TRP A 76 -10.04 1.68 32.85
N GLY A 77 -10.93 1.60 33.84
CA GLY A 77 -11.40 2.76 34.61
C GLY A 77 -10.23 3.47 35.28
N TYR A 78 -9.37 2.74 36.00
CA TYR A 78 -8.18 3.28 36.63
C TYR A 78 -7.23 3.93 35.62
N TYR A 79 -6.94 3.28 34.49
CA TYR A 79 -6.06 3.81 33.46
C TYR A 79 -6.58 5.10 32.81
N TYR A 80 -7.89 5.18 32.58
CA TYR A 80 -8.54 6.36 32.00
C TYR A 80 -9.06 7.37 33.05
N GLY A 81 -8.86 7.09 34.35
CA GLY A 81 -9.33 7.94 35.45
C GLY A 81 -10.85 7.98 35.64
N LEU A 82 -11.57 6.95 35.19
CA LEU A 82 -13.03 6.78 35.28
C LEU A 82 -13.42 5.85 36.45
N ASP A 83 -14.51 6.17 37.15
CA ASP A 83 -15.02 5.31 38.22
C ASP A 83 -15.77 4.09 37.64
N ALA A 84 -15.28 2.88 37.91
CA ALA A 84 -15.84 1.65 37.35
C ALA A 84 -17.28 1.33 37.78
N LYS A 85 -17.76 1.91 38.89
CA LYS A 85 -19.14 1.75 39.37
C LYS A 85 -20.06 2.82 38.78
N MET A 86 -19.60 4.07 38.71
CA MET A 86 -20.44 5.20 38.26
C MET A 86 -20.37 5.48 36.75
N GLN A 87 -19.28 5.11 36.07
CA GLN A 87 -18.99 5.47 34.68
C GLN A 87 -18.70 4.25 33.80
N LEU A 88 -19.36 3.12 34.09
CA LEU A 88 -19.15 1.86 33.35
C LEU A 88 -19.43 2.00 31.84
N GLN A 89 -20.42 2.81 31.45
CA GLN A 89 -20.77 3.02 30.05
C GLN A 89 -19.66 3.75 29.27
N ASP A 90 -18.98 4.70 29.90
CA ASP A 90 -17.87 5.43 29.29
C ASP A 90 -16.64 4.54 29.12
N ILE A 91 -16.39 3.66 30.10
CA ILE A 91 -15.33 2.64 30.04
C ILE A 91 -15.61 1.67 28.87
N VAL A 92 -16.85 1.21 28.74
CA VAL A 92 -17.29 0.32 27.65
C VAL A 92 -17.14 1.00 26.29
N ASN A 93 -17.56 2.26 26.15
CA ASN A 93 -17.44 3.00 24.90
C ASN A 93 -15.97 3.19 24.49
N LYS A 94 -15.08 3.45 25.46
CA LYS A 94 -13.63 3.51 25.23
C LYS A 94 -13.06 2.17 24.79
N MET A 95 -13.42 1.08 25.47
CA MET A 95 -13.02 -0.28 25.08
C MET A 95 -13.50 -0.62 23.67
N ASN A 96 -14.76 -0.33 23.34
CA ASN A 96 -15.33 -0.59 22.00
C ASN A 96 -14.59 0.19 20.91
N HIS A 97 -14.28 1.47 21.16
CA HIS A 97 -13.59 2.33 20.20
C HIS A 97 -12.12 1.93 20.01
N GLU A 98 -11.37 1.73 21.10
CA GLU A 98 -9.93 1.47 21.03
C GLU A 98 -9.59 0.04 20.61
N MET A 99 -10.40 -0.93 21.00
CA MET A 99 -10.23 -2.33 20.61
C MET A 99 -11.01 -2.68 19.33
N ALA A 100 -11.72 -1.70 18.74
CA ALA A 100 -12.53 -1.86 17.53
C ALA A 100 -13.52 -3.05 17.57
N LEU A 101 -14.28 -3.19 18.66
CA LEU A 101 -15.11 -4.39 18.94
C LEU A 101 -16.43 -4.46 18.15
N GLY A 102 -16.81 -3.38 17.49
CA GLY A 102 -18.00 -3.31 16.63
C GLY A 102 -19.31 -3.52 17.40
N LEU A 103 -19.39 -3.06 18.65
CA LEU A 103 -20.64 -3.05 19.41
C LEU A 103 -21.47 -1.86 18.91
N GLU A 104 -22.61 -2.12 18.26
CA GLU A 104 -23.52 -1.08 17.79
C GLU A 104 -24.16 -0.36 18.98
N ALA A 105 -24.11 0.97 18.95
CA ALA A 105 -24.60 1.82 20.02
C ALA A 105 -26.13 1.96 19.94
N GLU A 106 -26.87 1.16 20.69
CA GLU A 106 -28.23 1.51 21.07
C GLU A 106 -28.20 2.58 22.18
N GLN A 107 -28.32 3.82 21.73
CA GLN A 107 -28.85 5.05 22.35
C GLN A 107 -28.83 5.20 23.89
N VAL A 108 -28.09 6.22 24.38
CA VAL A 108 -28.66 7.38 25.12
C VAL A 108 -27.84 8.63 24.81
N SER A 109 -28.51 9.67 24.32
CA SER A 109 -28.00 10.95 23.84
C SER A 109 -27.97 12.04 24.93
N LEU A 110 -26.96 12.93 24.97
CA LEU A 110 -26.98 14.42 24.84
C LEU A 110 -25.84 14.95 25.76
N HIS A 111 -24.93 15.87 25.45
CA HIS A 111 -24.95 17.07 24.61
C HIS A 111 -23.59 17.32 23.93
N LYS A 112 -23.63 17.80 22.68
CA LYS A 112 -22.54 18.52 22.01
C LYS A 112 -22.58 19.99 22.42
N GLN A 113 -21.43 20.61 22.67
CA GLN A 113 -21.13 21.96 22.18
C GLN A 113 -19.64 22.13 21.83
N ASN A 114 -19.44 22.40 20.53
CA ASN A 114 -18.46 23.26 19.88
C ASN A 114 -16.97 23.20 20.27
N LYS A 115 -16.18 22.61 19.35
CA LYS A 115 -14.78 22.97 19.11
C LYS A 115 -14.74 24.37 18.50
N SER A 116 -14.19 25.32 19.24
CA SER A 116 -13.46 26.45 18.66
C SER A 116 -12.02 26.36 19.13
N ASP A 117 -11.10 26.63 18.21
CA ASP A 117 -9.67 26.70 18.45
C ASP A 117 -9.37 27.63 19.64
N LYS A 118 -8.80 27.09 20.71
CA LYS A 118 -8.34 27.87 21.86
C LYS A 118 -6.82 27.80 21.97
N VAL A 119 -6.22 28.94 21.64
CA VAL A 119 -4.98 29.44 22.25
C VAL A 119 -5.01 29.15 23.76
N ARG A 120 -3.99 28.44 24.25
CA ARG A 120 -3.84 28.08 25.68
C ARG A 120 -3.55 29.34 26.49
N ASN A 121 -4.50 29.76 27.33
CA ASN A 121 -4.26 30.76 28.37
C ASN A 121 -3.46 30.14 29.53
N THR A 122 -2.41 30.83 29.95
CA THR A 122 -1.48 30.55 31.05
C THR A 122 -2.08 30.73 32.47
N ARG A 123 -3.40 30.57 32.64
CA ARG A 123 -4.10 30.92 33.91
C ARG A 123 -4.28 29.78 34.93
N ASP A 124 -3.78 28.58 34.66
CA ASP A 124 -4.09 27.38 35.45
C ASP A 124 -2.93 26.87 36.34
N LEU A 125 -1.81 27.59 36.43
CA LEU A 125 -0.64 27.25 37.25
C LEU A 125 -0.20 28.48 38.07
N GLN A 126 -0.08 28.32 39.38
CA GLN A 126 0.45 29.31 40.32
C GLN A 126 1.54 28.66 41.17
N ILE A 127 2.69 29.31 41.27
CA ILE A 127 3.83 28.85 42.06
C ILE A 127 4.27 29.99 42.96
N GLU A 128 4.32 29.73 44.26
CA GLU A 128 4.91 30.61 45.27
C GLU A 128 6.33 30.10 45.58
N TYR A 129 7.28 31.03 45.58
CA TYR A 129 8.68 30.73 45.86
C TYR A 129 9.04 31.19 47.25
N VAL A 130 9.97 30.46 47.87
CA VAL A 130 10.50 30.80 49.19
C VAL A 130 11.06 32.23 49.18
N SER A 131 10.60 33.03 50.14
CA SER A 131 11.10 34.39 50.34
C SER A 131 12.58 34.39 50.73
N THR A 132 13.34 35.34 50.21
CA THR A 132 14.74 35.57 50.61
C THR A 132 14.91 35.91 52.10
N SER A 133 13.83 36.26 52.79
CA SER A 133 13.82 36.51 54.24
C SER A 133 13.77 35.23 55.09
N ASP A 134 13.41 34.07 54.51
CA ASP A 134 13.44 32.79 55.21
C ASP A 134 14.85 32.20 55.18
N ILE A 135 15.62 32.54 56.22
CA ILE A 135 17.05 32.20 56.35
C ILE A 135 17.25 30.69 56.43
N HIS A 136 16.36 29.96 57.10
CA HIS A 136 16.55 28.54 57.40
C HIS A 136 16.41 27.68 56.14
N SER A 137 15.29 27.83 55.43
CA SER A 137 15.01 27.04 54.22
C SER A 137 15.95 27.39 53.07
N THR A 138 16.28 28.68 52.90
CA THR A 138 17.27 29.15 51.94
C THR A 138 18.64 28.52 52.21
N LYS A 139 19.06 28.42 53.49
CA LYS A 139 20.34 27.79 53.86
C LYS A 139 20.36 26.30 53.51
N LEU A 140 19.29 25.57 53.78
CA LEU A 140 19.18 24.15 53.42
C LEU A 140 19.22 23.93 51.90
N PHE A 141 18.50 24.74 51.13
CA PHE A 141 18.50 24.68 49.67
C PHE A 141 19.87 24.98 49.07
N LEU A 142 20.56 26.02 49.55
CA LEU A 142 21.92 26.34 49.09
C LEU A 142 22.93 25.25 49.49
N ALA A 143 22.82 24.70 50.69
CA ALA A 143 23.68 23.60 51.13
C ALA A 143 23.48 22.32 50.31
N TYR A 144 22.24 22.00 49.91
CA TYR A 144 21.95 20.91 48.99
C TYR A 144 22.65 21.09 47.64
N TRP A 145 22.63 22.29 47.05
CA TRP A 145 23.27 22.54 45.76
C TRP A 145 24.79 22.66 45.83
N ALA A 146 25.33 23.14 46.96
CA ALA A 146 26.76 23.30 47.17
C ALA A 146 27.55 21.99 47.04
N GLN A 147 26.96 20.85 47.37
CA GLN A 147 27.60 19.53 47.20
C GLN A 147 27.95 19.17 45.75
N PHE A 148 27.33 19.87 44.78
CA PHE A 148 27.58 19.71 43.35
C PHE A 148 28.39 20.88 42.77
N GLY A 149 28.94 21.76 43.62
CA GLY A 149 29.62 22.98 43.22
C GLY A 149 28.69 24.08 42.68
N ILE A 150 27.36 23.92 42.84
CA ILE A 150 26.37 24.85 42.27
C ILE A 150 26.11 25.98 43.27
N THR A 151 26.54 27.20 42.91
CA THR A 151 26.37 28.41 43.73
C THR A 151 25.02 29.09 43.49
N GLN A 152 24.65 30.01 44.38
CA GLN A 152 23.44 30.84 44.23
C GLN A 152 23.43 31.64 42.92
N GLU A 153 24.61 32.11 42.48
CA GLU A 153 24.77 32.80 41.20
C GLU A 153 24.42 31.90 40.02
N ILE A 154 24.84 30.63 40.05
CA ILE A 154 24.50 29.64 39.02
C ILE A 154 22.99 29.36 39.04
N LEU A 155 22.40 29.17 40.22
CA LEU A 155 20.96 28.93 40.35
C LEU A 155 20.16 30.10 39.77
N THR A 156 20.58 31.33 40.04
CA THR A 156 19.95 32.54 39.49
C THR A 156 20.14 32.63 37.98
N LYS A 157 21.34 32.33 37.47
CA LYS A 157 21.66 32.34 36.04
C LYS A 157 20.85 31.30 35.24
N PHE A 158 20.55 30.16 35.84
CA PHE A 158 19.74 29.10 35.23
C PHE A 158 18.25 29.19 35.59
N ASP A 159 17.84 30.23 36.31
CA ASP A 159 16.47 30.45 36.81
C ASP A 159 15.90 29.22 37.53
N VAL A 160 16.66 28.73 38.50
CA VAL A 160 16.31 27.60 39.38
C VAL A 160 15.99 28.12 40.78
N ARG A 161 14.79 27.81 41.27
CA ARG A 161 14.25 28.39 42.51
C ARG A 161 13.67 27.34 43.45
N GLN A 162 13.65 27.66 44.74
CA GLN A 162 12.98 26.85 45.74
C GLN A 162 11.48 27.17 45.77
N VAL A 163 10.65 26.14 45.70
CA VAL A 163 9.19 26.26 45.74
C VAL A 163 8.71 26.17 47.18
N GLU A 164 7.89 27.14 47.58
CA GLU A 164 7.15 27.11 48.84
C GLU A 164 5.84 26.35 48.67
N ARG A 165 5.09 26.71 47.62
CA ARG A 165 3.76 26.16 47.32
C ARG A 165 3.48 26.16 45.83
N ILE A 166 2.69 25.20 45.37
CA ILE A 166 2.20 25.14 44.00
C ILE A 166 0.70 24.80 43.96
N HIS A 167 0.00 25.47 43.04
CA HIS A 167 -1.37 25.17 42.67
C HIS A 167 -1.45 24.99 41.16
N PHE A 168 -2.09 23.91 40.70
CA PHE A 168 -2.38 23.78 39.28
C PHE A 168 -3.63 22.95 39.00
N VAL A 169 -4.26 23.24 37.86
CA VAL A 169 -5.33 22.38 37.32
C VAL A 169 -4.72 21.41 36.32
N SER A 170 -4.88 20.10 36.59
CA SER A 170 -4.44 19.06 35.66
C SER A 170 -5.23 19.10 34.35
N LYS A 171 -4.70 18.43 33.31
CA LYS A 171 -5.41 18.28 32.01
C LYS A 171 -6.79 17.62 32.13
N ALA A 172 -7.04 16.91 33.23
CA ALA A 172 -8.32 16.28 33.55
C ALA A 172 -9.28 17.18 34.35
N GLY A 173 -8.94 18.47 34.54
CA GLY A 173 -9.77 19.44 35.26
C GLY A 173 -9.69 19.34 36.79
N ARG A 174 -8.84 18.47 37.35
CA ARG A 174 -8.65 18.35 38.80
C ARG A 174 -7.66 19.39 39.31
N LEU A 175 -8.01 20.11 40.37
CA LEU A 175 -7.13 21.03 41.08
C LEU A 175 -6.18 20.26 41.99
N PHE A 176 -4.90 20.58 41.92
CA PHE A 176 -3.84 20.09 42.78
C PHE A 176 -3.25 21.27 43.55
N HIS A 177 -2.94 21.02 44.82
CA HIS A 177 -2.34 21.97 45.74
C HIS A 177 -1.32 21.23 46.60
N PHE A 178 -0.08 21.73 46.62
CA PHE A 178 1.00 21.16 47.40
C PHE A 178 1.75 22.26 48.17
N ASP A 179 1.85 22.07 49.48
CA ASP A 179 2.66 22.88 50.39
C ASP A 179 3.95 22.13 50.72
N TYR A 180 5.09 22.75 50.42
CA TYR A 180 6.41 22.18 50.65
C TYR A 180 7.11 22.78 51.87
N LEU A 181 6.72 24.00 52.24
CA LEU A 181 7.12 24.62 53.48
C LEU A 181 5.91 24.87 54.36
N THR A 182 5.96 24.28 55.55
CA THR A 182 5.07 24.59 56.67
C THR A 182 5.91 24.74 57.94
N PRO A 183 5.39 25.38 59.01
CA PRO A 183 6.12 25.52 60.26
C PRO A 183 6.61 24.19 60.88
N GLU A 184 5.96 23.07 60.53
CA GLU A 184 6.25 21.73 61.06
C GLU A 184 7.03 20.85 60.08
N LYS A 185 7.19 21.27 58.81
CA LYS A 185 7.79 20.44 57.76
C LYS A 185 8.41 21.27 56.65
N THR A 186 9.71 21.10 56.46
CA THR A 186 10.48 21.73 55.38
C THR A 186 10.86 20.66 54.34
N LYS A 187 10.40 20.83 53.10
CA LYS A 187 10.88 20.07 51.94
C LYS A 187 11.68 20.98 51.00
N ILE A 188 12.82 20.48 50.55
CA ILE A 188 13.58 21.09 49.46
C ILE A 188 12.87 20.70 48.16
N THR A 189 12.20 21.66 47.53
CA THR A 189 11.51 21.48 46.25
C THR A 189 12.08 22.45 45.23
N VAL A 190 12.45 21.94 44.06
CA VAL A 190 13.18 22.68 43.03
C VAL A 190 12.25 22.95 41.84
N CYS A 191 12.18 24.20 41.39
CA CYS A 191 11.58 24.58 40.11
C CYS A 191 12.66 24.97 39.10
N PHE A 192 12.67 24.33 37.93
CA PHE A 192 13.49 24.70 36.78
C PHE A 192 12.65 25.48 35.76
N HIS A 193 13.00 26.73 35.48
CA HIS A 193 12.32 27.55 34.48
C HIS A 193 13.01 27.46 33.11
N ILE A 194 12.23 27.21 32.05
CA ILE A 194 12.72 27.14 30.66
C ILE A 194 11.65 27.67 29.71
N ASN A 195 11.95 28.72 28.92
CA ASN A 195 11.05 29.25 27.88
C ASN A 195 9.61 29.51 28.36
N GLY A 196 9.44 30.02 29.59
CA GLY A 196 8.13 30.27 30.19
C GLY A 196 7.37 29.02 30.66
N ARG A 197 8.01 27.84 30.64
CA ARG A 197 7.55 26.57 31.20
C ARG A 197 8.41 26.15 32.39
N VAL A 198 7.92 25.19 33.17
CA VAL A 198 8.53 24.78 34.43
C VAL A 198 8.58 23.26 34.62
N LYS A 199 9.52 22.83 35.45
CA LYS A 199 9.58 21.48 36.01
C LYS A 199 9.81 21.59 37.51
N VAL A 200 8.88 21.04 38.28
CA VAL A 200 8.94 20.99 39.75
C VAL A 200 9.29 19.58 40.20
N TYR A 201 10.35 19.48 40.98
CA TYR A 201 10.96 18.23 41.39
C TYR A 201 11.39 18.28 42.85
N VAL A 202 11.11 17.21 43.60
CA VAL A 202 11.58 17.02 44.97
C VAL A 202 12.72 16.00 44.92
N PRO A 203 13.98 16.40 45.19
CA PRO A 203 15.11 15.48 45.26
C PRO A 203 14.99 14.48 46.41
N GLU A 204 15.64 13.33 46.26
CA GLU A 204 15.89 12.44 47.39
C GLU A 204 17.02 13.01 48.25
N ILE A 205 16.76 13.14 49.55
CA ILE A 205 17.75 13.61 50.54
C ILE A 205 17.63 12.70 51.77
N PRO A 206 18.68 11.93 52.10
CA PRO A 206 18.73 11.12 53.32
C PRO A 206 18.52 11.95 54.59
N SER A 207 17.97 11.35 55.63
CA SER A 207 17.70 12.02 56.91
C SER A 207 18.97 12.50 57.63
N ASP A 208 20.11 11.86 57.37
CA ASP A 208 21.44 12.15 57.91
C ASP A 208 22.24 13.15 57.05
N PHE A 209 21.67 13.66 55.94
CA PHE A 209 22.38 14.62 55.09
C PHE A 209 22.63 15.96 55.81
N PHE A 210 21.66 16.43 56.58
CA PHE A 210 21.77 17.65 57.39
C PHE A 210 21.85 17.29 58.88
N ASN A 211 22.94 16.62 59.30
CA ASN A 211 23.15 16.11 60.67
C ASN A 211 22.97 17.14 61.81
N ASN A 212 22.96 18.44 61.51
CA ASN A 212 22.83 19.53 62.50
C ASN A 212 21.44 20.20 62.50
N ASP A 213 20.48 19.69 61.72
CA ASP A 213 19.14 20.28 61.58
C ASP A 213 18.06 19.41 62.23
N THR A 214 17.44 19.92 63.28
CA THR A 214 16.41 19.18 64.04
C THR A 214 15.04 19.17 63.36
N VAL A 215 14.84 19.99 62.31
CA VAL A 215 13.55 20.17 61.62
C VAL A 215 13.49 19.36 60.33
N PHE A 216 14.63 19.13 59.67
CA PHE A 216 14.68 18.39 58.42
C PHE A 216 14.82 16.87 58.62
N ALA A 217 13.71 16.14 58.49
CA ALA A 217 13.67 14.68 58.68
C ALA A 217 14.07 13.83 57.45
N GLY A 218 14.71 14.43 56.44
CA GLY A 218 14.93 13.80 55.14
C GLY A 218 13.69 13.83 54.23
N GLN A 219 13.89 13.48 52.96
CA GLN A 219 12.81 13.42 51.97
C GLN A 219 13.05 12.37 50.90
N LYS A 220 11.98 11.69 50.48
CA LYS A 220 11.98 10.81 49.31
C LYS A 220 11.75 11.63 48.04
N MET A 221 12.32 11.14 46.93
CA MET A 221 12.08 11.72 45.62
C MET A 221 10.59 11.75 45.27
N SER A 222 10.09 12.89 44.81
CA SER A 222 8.77 12.99 44.17
C SER A 222 8.84 13.88 42.92
N PHE A 223 7.95 13.58 41.98
CA PHE A 223 7.80 14.36 40.76
C PHE A 223 6.40 14.94 40.72
N ASP A 224 6.31 16.26 40.84
CA ASP A 224 5.04 16.89 41.19
C ASP A 224 4.42 17.61 40.00
N TYR A 225 5.22 18.31 39.18
CA TYR A 225 4.72 19.01 38.01
C TYR A 225 5.75 19.15 36.88
N LYS A 226 5.30 19.04 35.63
CA LYS A 226 6.07 19.38 34.44
C LYS A 226 5.16 19.72 33.26
N ASP A 227 5.42 20.85 32.65
CA ASP A 227 4.79 21.26 31.38
C ASP A 227 5.81 21.47 30.25
N GLN A 228 7.11 21.32 30.54
CA GLN A 228 8.18 21.32 29.54
C GLN A 228 7.90 20.34 28.38
N ILE A 229 8.22 20.79 27.17
CA ILE A 229 8.11 20.03 25.92
C ILE A 229 9.49 19.75 25.35
N SER A 230 9.58 18.88 24.33
CA SER A 230 10.87 18.44 23.76
C SER A 230 11.76 19.54 23.15
N SER A 231 11.21 20.74 22.89
CA SER A 231 11.99 21.90 22.43
C SER A 231 12.59 22.73 23.57
N ASP A 232 12.22 22.47 24.83
CA ASP A 232 12.75 23.18 25.98
C ASP A 232 14.08 22.56 26.40
N ILE A 233 15.17 23.17 25.94
CA ILE A 233 16.53 22.70 26.14
C ILE A 233 17.16 23.49 27.28
N PHE A 234 17.39 22.82 28.40
CA PHE A 234 18.00 23.45 29.57
C PHE A 234 19.47 23.76 29.31
N GLY A 235 19.94 24.94 29.72
CA GLY A 235 21.32 25.40 29.50
C GLY A 235 21.58 26.05 28.13
N LEU A 236 20.65 25.96 27.17
CA LEU A 236 20.84 26.52 25.83
C LEU A 236 21.01 28.05 25.84
N ALA A 237 20.28 28.75 26.71
CA ALA A 237 20.36 30.20 26.88
C ALA A 237 21.64 30.64 27.62
N GLN A 238 22.28 29.73 28.36
CA GLN A 238 23.49 29.97 29.15
C GLN A 238 24.79 29.64 28.38
N LEU A 239 24.68 29.15 27.15
CA LEU A 239 25.84 28.96 26.28
C LEU A 239 26.48 30.30 25.90
N SER A 240 27.79 30.30 25.75
CA SER A 240 28.54 31.48 25.29
C SER A 240 28.16 31.84 23.85
N GLU A 241 28.21 33.13 23.51
CA GLU A 241 28.12 33.60 22.12
C GLU A 241 29.40 33.28 21.34
N ALA A 242 30.54 33.12 22.03
CA ALA A 242 31.80 32.75 21.42
C ALA A 242 31.78 31.29 20.91
N TYR A 243 32.57 31.02 19.88
CA TYR A 243 32.72 29.67 19.34
C TYR A 243 33.41 28.75 20.36
N MET A 244 32.78 27.61 20.64
CA MET A 244 33.20 26.69 21.71
C MET A 244 33.94 25.46 21.17
N PRO A 245 34.92 24.90 21.89
CA PRO A 245 35.60 23.67 21.47
C PRO A 245 34.64 22.48 21.45
N CYS A 246 33.77 22.37 22.45
CA CYS A 246 32.71 21.38 22.48
C CYS A 246 31.50 21.87 23.28
N ILE A 247 30.33 21.32 22.98
CA ILE A 247 29.14 21.43 23.82
C ILE A 247 28.74 20.02 24.27
N LEU A 248 28.47 19.86 25.57
CA LEU A 248 28.17 18.60 26.22
C LEU A 248 26.67 18.39 26.41
N PHE A 249 26.14 17.29 25.91
CA PHE A 249 24.79 16.80 26.23
C PHE A 249 24.84 16.02 27.54
N THR A 250 24.05 16.46 28.52
CA THR A 250 23.91 15.79 29.83
C THR A 250 22.52 15.17 29.99
N ILE A 251 22.36 14.27 30.97
CA ILE A 251 21.09 13.56 31.22
C ILE A 251 19.97 14.48 31.69
N GLY A 252 20.31 15.51 32.46
CA GLY A 252 19.36 16.24 33.28
C GLY A 252 19.89 17.62 33.67
N GLU A 253 18.99 18.46 34.16
CA GLU A 253 19.24 19.86 34.49
C GLU A 253 20.33 20.02 35.56
N GLN A 254 20.32 19.16 36.59
CA GLN A 254 21.36 19.11 37.61
C GLN A 254 22.75 18.84 37.03
N HIS A 255 22.90 17.82 36.16
CA HIS A 255 24.19 17.52 35.53
C HIS A 255 24.64 18.65 34.58
N CYS A 256 23.70 19.33 33.92
CA CYS A 256 23.99 20.51 33.11
C CYS A 256 24.59 21.65 33.96
N MET A 257 24.00 21.96 35.11
CA MET A 257 24.56 22.97 36.03
C MET A 257 25.87 22.52 36.66
N THR A 258 26.03 21.23 36.94
CA THR A 258 27.29 20.69 37.49
C THR A 258 28.43 20.84 36.48
N ALA A 259 28.19 20.54 35.20
CA ALA A 259 29.15 20.78 34.13
C ALA A 259 29.51 22.28 34.03
N TYR A 260 28.50 23.14 34.07
CA TYR A 260 28.68 24.59 34.02
C TYR A 260 29.50 25.13 35.21
N ALA A 261 29.22 24.66 36.43
CA ALA A 261 29.96 25.02 37.65
C ALA A 261 31.46 24.69 37.55
N ASN A 262 31.79 23.65 36.79
CA ASN A 262 33.17 23.21 36.55
C ASN A 262 33.77 23.79 35.24
N GLY A 263 33.14 24.81 34.65
CA GLY A 263 33.68 25.53 33.49
C GLY A 263 33.37 24.91 32.13
N PHE A 264 32.44 23.96 32.04
CA PHE A 264 32.08 23.29 30.79
C PHE A 264 30.73 23.75 30.23
N HIS A 265 30.67 23.93 28.92
CA HIS A 265 29.44 24.28 28.23
C HIS A 265 28.57 23.04 28.01
N ALA A 266 27.38 23.04 28.63
CA ALA A 266 26.48 21.90 28.60
C ALA A 266 25.03 22.29 28.30
N VAL A 267 24.29 21.34 27.74
CA VAL A 267 22.84 21.41 27.54
C VAL A 267 22.20 20.09 27.96
N SER A 268 20.95 20.14 28.41
CA SER A 268 20.15 18.96 28.75
C SER A 268 18.85 18.91 27.96
N LEU A 269 18.52 17.71 27.49
CA LEU A 269 17.26 17.38 26.79
C LEU A 269 16.18 16.87 27.76
N GLN A 270 16.30 17.16 29.06
CA GLN A 270 15.43 16.69 30.16
C GLN A 270 15.60 15.22 30.53
N SER A 271 15.88 14.34 29.56
CA SER A 271 16.28 12.95 29.79
C SER A 271 17.06 12.39 28.59
N TYR A 272 17.79 11.29 28.81
CA TYR A 272 18.49 10.56 27.73
C TYR A 272 17.55 9.92 26.69
N GLU A 273 16.25 9.82 26.97
CA GLU A 273 15.26 9.27 26.03
C GLU A 273 14.84 10.30 24.96
N VAL A 274 14.98 11.59 25.27
CA VAL A 274 14.61 12.69 24.38
C VAL A 274 15.71 12.90 23.34
N LYS A 275 15.32 12.95 22.07
CA LYS A 275 16.27 13.14 20.96
C LYS A 275 16.39 14.62 20.59
N PRO A 276 17.59 15.09 20.20
CA PRO A 276 17.76 16.46 19.72
C PRO A 276 17.04 16.65 18.38
N THR A 277 16.50 17.85 18.15
CA THR A 277 15.92 18.23 16.86
C THR A 277 17.02 18.65 15.88
N VAL A 278 16.75 18.56 14.58
CA VAL A 278 17.72 18.97 13.54
C VAL A 278 18.06 20.46 13.67
N ALA A 279 17.06 21.31 13.94
CA ALA A 279 17.28 22.74 14.14
C ALA A 279 18.20 23.04 15.33
N LEU A 280 18.04 22.30 16.44
CA LEU A 280 18.94 22.39 17.59
C LEU A 280 20.36 22.00 17.20
N LEU A 281 20.54 20.87 16.51
CA LEU A 281 21.87 20.41 16.10
C LEU A 281 22.55 21.39 15.15
N GLN A 282 21.82 21.99 14.21
CA GLN A 282 22.36 23.02 13.31
C GLN A 282 22.82 24.25 14.09
N ASN A 283 22.01 24.71 15.06
CA ASN A 283 22.37 25.82 15.94
C ASN A 283 23.66 25.51 16.73
N LEU A 284 23.72 24.35 17.38
CA LEU A 284 24.85 23.97 18.22
C LEU A 284 26.12 23.72 17.40
N TYR A 285 26.04 23.05 16.24
CA TYR A 285 27.19 22.88 15.35
C TYR A 285 27.69 24.20 14.73
N GLY A 286 26.81 25.20 14.60
CA GLY A 286 27.23 26.56 14.22
C GLY A 286 28.03 27.26 15.33
N ARG A 287 27.95 26.79 16.58
CA ARG A 287 28.56 27.41 17.76
C ARG A 287 29.67 26.58 18.39
N SER A 288 29.91 25.34 17.93
CA SER A 288 31.00 24.51 18.47
C SER A 288 31.68 23.61 17.45
N ALA A 289 32.94 23.25 17.73
CA ALA A 289 33.69 22.31 16.89
C ALA A 289 33.17 20.87 17.05
N ALA A 290 32.86 20.47 18.29
CA ALA A 290 32.33 19.16 18.61
C ALA A 290 31.02 19.22 19.41
N LEU A 291 30.19 18.20 19.25
CA LEU A 291 29.10 17.88 20.18
C LEU A 291 29.41 16.54 20.81
N LEU A 292 29.34 16.50 22.14
CA LEU A 292 29.68 15.33 22.95
C LEU A 292 28.49 14.97 23.84
N SER A 293 28.35 13.73 24.28
CA SER A 293 27.35 13.33 25.28
C SER A 293 27.99 12.63 26.47
N CYS A 294 27.61 13.02 27.68
CA CYS A 294 28.01 12.37 28.93
C CYS A 294 26.77 12.03 29.75
N TYR A 295 26.26 10.80 29.57
CA TYR A 295 25.06 10.29 30.23
C TYR A 295 25.37 9.37 31.42
N GLY A 296 26.64 9.14 31.76
CA GLY A 296 27.02 8.23 32.84
C GLY A 296 27.00 6.75 32.45
N ASN A 297 27.15 5.89 33.46
CA ASN A 297 27.58 4.50 33.29
C ASN A 297 26.45 3.46 33.44
N SER A 298 25.21 3.89 33.59
CA SER A 298 24.09 2.94 33.58
C SER A 298 23.95 2.26 32.20
N PRO A 299 23.54 0.98 32.11
CA PRO A 299 23.36 0.30 30.83
C PRO A 299 22.41 1.03 29.87
N ALA A 300 21.40 1.73 30.39
CA ALA A 300 20.49 2.55 29.58
C ALA A 300 21.18 3.79 29.02
N ALA A 301 21.94 4.52 29.85
CA ALA A 301 22.70 5.70 29.44
C ALA A 301 23.75 5.37 28.36
N ILE A 302 24.51 4.29 28.53
CA ILE A 302 25.55 3.87 27.58
C ILE A 302 24.93 3.54 26.21
N ARG A 303 23.82 2.80 26.20
CA ARG A 303 23.10 2.47 24.95
C ARG A 303 22.64 3.72 24.20
N GLU A 304 22.11 4.70 24.92
CA GLU A 304 21.58 5.92 24.32
C GLU A 304 22.68 6.88 23.85
N ALA A 305 23.77 7.00 24.60
CA ALA A 305 24.95 7.76 24.18
C ALA A 305 25.55 7.19 22.88
N LYS A 306 25.71 5.86 22.79
CA LYS A 306 26.17 5.19 21.56
C LYS A 306 25.22 5.40 20.37
N ARG A 307 23.91 5.49 20.65
CA ARG A 307 22.92 5.78 19.61
C ARG A 307 23.02 7.22 19.11
N LEU A 308 23.25 8.21 19.97
CA LEU A 308 23.49 9.59 19.56
C LEU A 308 24.76 9.74 18.73
N GLU A 309 25.81 9.00 19.10
CA GLU A 309 27.06 8.94 18.34
C GLU A 309 26.82 8.42 16.92
N ASN A 310 26.12 7.30 16.78
CA ASN A 310 25.84 6.70 15.47
C ASN A 310 24.88 7.53 14.60
N LEU A 311 23.86 8.16 15.20
CA LEU A 311 22.82 8.88 14.44
C LEU A 311 23.21 10.31 14.08
N TYR A 312 23.95 10.99 14.97
CA TYR A 312 24.17 12.43 14.88
C TYR A 312 25.64 12.83 14.92
N GLY A 313 26.55 11.86 15.10
CA GLY A 313 27.97 12.15 15.31
C GLY A 313 28.26 12.86 16.64
N ILE A 314 27.37 12.72 17.64
CA ILE A 314 27.57 13.26 18.98
C ILE A 314 28.34 12.22 19.79
N VAL A 315 29.64 12.43 19.97
CA VAL A 315 30.52 11.40 20.53
C VAL A 315 30.24 11.16 22.01
N ALA A 316 30.10 9.89 22.40
CA ALA A 316 29.94 9.51 23.80
C ALA A 316 31.27 9.64 24.56
N VAL A 317 31.25 10.41 25.65
CA VAL A 317 32.35 10.52 26.61
C VAL A 317 32.08 9.50 27.72
N GLN A 318 32.96 8.52 27.85
CA GLN A 318 32.85 7.46 28.84
C GLN A 318 33.42 7.92 30.17
N LEU A 319 32.65 7.80 31.26
CA LEU A 319 33.13 8.06 32.61
C LEU A 319 33.82 6.81 33.19
N PRO A 320 34.77 6.96 34.14
CA PRO A 320 35.38 5.83 34.86
C PRO A 320 34.33 4.93 35.53
N GLU A 321 34.55 3.61 35.54
CA GLU A 321 33.56 2.63 36.03
C GLU A 321 33.16 2.81 37.50
N ASN A 322 34.01 3.46 38.31
CA ASN A 322 33.79 3.72 39.73
C ASN A 322 32.90 4.94 40.01
N VAL A 323 32.30 5.56 38.99
CA VAL A 323 31.30 6.62 39.13
C VAL A 323 30.06 6.31 38.30
N LYS A 324 28.89 6.66 38.83
CA LYS A 324 27.60 6.45 38.18
C LYS A 324 27.32 7.50 37.10
N ASP A 325 27.58 8.77 37.42
CA ASP A 325 27.19 9.91 36.60
C ASP A 325 28.15 11.11 36.78
N LEU A 326 27.84 12.22 36.09
CA LEU A 326 28.67 13.41 36.07
C LEU A 326 28.75 14.12 37.44
N THR A 327 27.69 14.03 38.23
CA THR A 327 27.67 14.61 39.59
C THR A 327 28.62 13.86 40.51
N GLU A 328 28.60 12.53 40.49
CA GLU A 328 29.54 11.71 41.26
C GLU A 328 30.98 11.84 40.75
N TYR A 329 31.17 12.06 39.43
CA TYR A 329 32.49 12.31 38.86
C TYR A 329 33.18 13.51 39.51
N PHE A 330 32.53 14.67 39.57
CA PHE A 330 33.14 15.89 40.12
C PHE A 330 33.26 15.89 41.65
N GLN A 331 32.66 14.92 42.34
CA GLN A 331 32.92 14.68 43.75
C GLN A 331 34.22 13.90 43.99
N LYS A 332 34.71 13.14 43.00
CA LYS A 332 35.90 12.28 43.11
C LYS A 332 37.10 12.75 42.28
N TYR A 333 36.85 13.50 41.19
CA TYR A 333 37.84 13.86 40.19
C TYR A 333 37.80 15.36 39.86
N SER A 334 38.90 15.91 39.31
CA SER A 334 39.03 17.34 39.02
C SER A 334 38.46 17.72 37.64
N ALA A 335 38.25 19.02 37.42
CA ALA A 335 37.90 19.57 36.12
C ALA A 335 38.98 19.30 35.06
N GLU A 336 40.25 19.29 35.45
CA GLU A 336 41.39 19.02 34.56
C GLU A 336 41.34 17.59 34.02
N SER A 337 41.06 16.59 34.87
CA SER A 337 40.93 15.20 34.40
C SER A 337 39.69 15.02 33.51
N PHE A 338 38.63 15.79 33.75
CA PHE A 338 37.46 15.79 32.86
C PHE A 338 37.79 16.39 31.49
N ALA A 339 38.57 17.47 31.45
CA ALA A 339 38.99 18.10 30.20
C ALA A 339 39.75 17.13 29.29
N VAL A 340 40.62 16.28 29.85
CA VAL A 340 41.31 15.21 29.09
C VAL A 340 40.33 14.22 28.46
N LEU A 341 39.26 13.84 29.18
CA LEU A 341 38.20 12.99 28.61
C LEU A 341 37.48 13.69 27.44
N LEU A 342 37.22 15.00 27.57
CA LEU A 342 36.61 15.78 26.50
C LEU A 342 37.53 15.92 25.29
N GLU A 343 38.83 16.16 25.47
CA GLU A 343 39.80 16.22 24.37
C GLU A 343 39.83 14.93 23.55
N THR A 344 39.78 13.78 24.23
CA THR A 344 39.69 12.47 23.60
C THR A 344 38.41 12.34 22.76
N GLY A 345 37.28 12.82 23.31
CA GLY A 345 35.99 12.89 22.62
C GLY A 345 36.02 13.84 21.41
N ILE A 346 36.65 15.01 21.53
CA ILE A 346 36.82 15.99 20.45
C ILE A 346 37.64 15.40 19.32
N ALA A 347 38.79 14.76 19.62
CA ALA A 347 39.62 14.10 18.62
C ALA A 347 38.85 12.99 17.86
N LYS A 348 38.04 12.21 18.58
CA LYS A 348 37.15 11.21 17.99
C LYS A 348 36.07 11.87 17.12
N SER A 349 35.51 13.01 17.52
CA SER A 349 34.49 13.74 16.76
C SER A 349 35.01 14.27 15.42
N LYS A 350 36.29 14.65 15.34
CA LYS A 350 36.94 15.08 14.09
C LYS A 350 36.97 13.97 13.04
N ARG A 351 37.08 12.70 13.44
CA ARG A 351 36.97 11.55 12.52
C ARG A 351 35.57 11.42 11.90
N PHE A 352 34.54 11.88 12.60
CA PHE A 352 33.16 11.94 12.09
C PHE A 352 32.88 13.21 11.25
N GLN A 353 33.79 14.18 11.22
CA GLN A 353 33.63 15.44 10.50
C GLN A 353 33.70 15.26 8.96
N LEU A 354 34.49 14.30 8.46
CA LEU A 354 34.45 13.81 7.07
C LEU A 354 33.10 13.22 6.66
N PHE A 355 32.32 12.73 7.62
CA PHE A 355 30.96 12.21 7.38
C PHE A 355 29.91 13.34 7.32
N ARG A 356 30.20 14.52 7.90
CA ARG A 356 29.29 15.68 7.97
C ARG A 356 29.22 16.52 6.70
N GLU A 357 30.28 16.59 5.91
CA GLU A 357 30.26 17.37 4.67
C GLU A 357 29.25 16.81 3.67
N ASN A 358 29.02 15.49 3.68
CA ASN A 358 27.94 14.84 2.94
C ASN A 358 26.52 15.08 3.52
N ILE A 359 26.38 15.65 4.73
CA ILE A 359 25.08 15.90 5.39
C ILE A 359 24.55 17.31 5.08
N LYS A 360 25.39 18.28 4.70
CA LYS A 360 24.95 19.64 4.36
C LYS A 360 24.03 19.69 3.13
N GLU A 361 24.10 18.71 2.22
CA GLU A 361 23.13 18.54 1.12
C GLU A 361 21.82 17.83 1.54
N ILE A 362 21.73 17.29 2.76
CA ILE A 362 20.66 16.38 3.22
C ILE A 362 19.79 17.04 4.31
N GLY A 363 19.86 18.36 4.46
CA GLY A 363 19.14 19.13 5.50
C GLY A 363 17.61 19.14 5.38
N SER A 364 17.03 18.57 4.33
CA SER A 364 15.59 18.61 4.04
C SER A 364 14.97 17.25 3.72
N ARG A 365 15.23 16.20 4.53
CA ARG A 365 14.28 15.09 4.79
C ARG A 365 14.90 14.09 5.77
N LYS A 366 14.19 13.75 6.85
CA LYS A 366 14.52 12.60 7.72
C LYS A 366 14.65 11.34 6.86
N ILE A 367 15.86 10.88 6.60
CA ILE A 367 16.12 9.59 5.96
C ILE A 367 16.74 8.65 7.00
N ASN A 368 16.11 7.49 7.18
CA ASN A 368 16.62 6.37 7.96
C ASN A 368 17.97 5.95 7.35
N ILE A 369 19.05 5.79 8.13
CA ILE A 369 20.36 5.33 7.60
C ILE A 369 20.22 4.00 6.86
N SER A 370 19.40 3.09 7.40
CA SER A 370 18.98 1.83 6.77
C SER A 370 18.23 2.03 5.42
N TYR A 371 17.50 3.14 5.24
CA TYR A 371 16.87 3.51 3.96
C TYR A 371 17.89 3.97 2.92
N PHE A 372 18.91 4.73 3.31
CA PHE A 372 19.94 5.19 2.37
C PHE A 372 20.84 4.04 1.91
N GLU A 373 21.25 3.17 2.83
CA GLU A 373 22.01 1.95 2.51
C GLU A 373 21.21 1.01 1.61
N SER A 374 19.92 0.80 1.91
CA SER A 374 19.04 0.02 1.04
C SER A 374 18.88 0.66 -0.34
N LYS A 375 18.68 1.99 -0.39
CA LYS A 375 18.57 2.70 -1.67
C LYS A 375 19.83 2.54 -2.51
N LYS A 376 21.00 2.73 -1.90
CA LYS A 376 22.30 2.59 -2.58
C LYS A 376 22.53 1.17 -3.07
N TYR A 377 22.26 0.17 -2.23
CA TYR A 377 22.38 -1.23 -2.62
C TYR A 377 21.45 -1.59 -3.77
N LEU A 378 20.16 -1.25 -3.65
CA LEU A 378 19.14 -1.58 -4.64
C LEU A 378 19.41 -0.92 -6.00
N LEU A 379 19.79 0.36 -6.02
CA LEU A 379 20.12 1.06 -7.27
C LEU A 379 21.44 0.57 -7.91
N ASN A 380 22.37 0.04 -7.11
CA ASN A 380 23.63 -0.50 -7.64
C ASN A 380 23.48 -1.94 -8.14
N ALA A 381 22.67 -2.77 -7.48
CA ALA A 381 22.51 -4.17 -7.82
C ALA A 381 21.40 -4.43 -8.86
N PHE A 382 20.36 -3.59 -8.90
CA PHE A 382 19.16 -3.83 -9.70
C PHE A 382 18.76 -2.65 -10.58
N GLU A 383 18.06 -2.97 -11.66
CA GLU A 383 17.29 -2.06 -12.49
C GLU A 383 15.80 -2.24 -12.16
N PHE A 384 15.09 -1.12 -12.07
CA PHE A 384 13.66 -1.07 -11.82
C PHE A 384 12.97 -0.44 -13.03
N ARG A 385 11.83 -0.99 -13.42
CA ARG A 385 10.91 -0.36 -14.38
C ARG A 385 9.47 -0.52 -13.93
N TYR A 386 8.61 0.42 -14.30
CA TYR A 386 7.18 0.29 -14.10
C TYR A 386 6.56 -0.19 -15.41
N ASN A 387 6.04 -1.41 -15.42
CA ASN A 387 5.45 -1.98 -16.63
C ASN A 387 4.05 -1.40 -16.83
N ALA A 388 3.87 -0.59 -17.88
CA ALA A 388 2.63 0.10 -18.21
C ALA A 388 1.43 -0.84 -18.47
N LEU A 389 1.70 -2.10 -18.82
CA LEU A 389 0.70 -3.12 -19.19
C LEU A 389 0.27 -3.96 -17.99
N SER A 390 1.22 -4.50 -17.23
CA SER A 390 0.92 -5.29 -16.02
C SER A 390 0.61 -4.43 -14.80
N LEU A 391 0.89 -3.12 -14.87
CA LEU A 391 0.72 -2.13 -13.79
C LEU A 391 1.48 -2.53 -12.52
N SER A 392 2.60 -3.23 -12.70
CA SER A 392 3.46 -3.73 -11.65
C SER A 392 4.89 -3.25 -11.83
N MET A 393 5.59 -3.11 -10.71
CA MET A 393 7.03 -2.88 -10.71
C MET A 393 7.74 -4.16 -11.11
N GLU A 394 8.70 -4.05 -12.01
CA GLU A 394 9.59 -5.13 -12.42
C GLU A 394 11.03 -4.82 -12.03
N ILE A 395 11.77 -5.89 -11.74
CA ILE A 395 13.15 -5.83 -11.29
C ILE A 395 14.02 -6.77 -12.14
N ARG A 396 15.24 -6.31 -12.46
CA ARG A 396 16.27 -7.09 -13.16
C ARG A 396 17.63 -6.87 -12.50
N SER A 397 18.46 -7.92 -12.42
CA SER A 397 19.82 -7.81 -11.89
C SER A 397 20.74 -7.12 -12.89
N LYS A 398 21.61 -6.22 -12.42
CA LYS A 398 22.66 -5.58 -13.23
C LYS A 398 23.88 -6.47 -13.45
N GLN A 399 24.16 -7.37 -12.50
CA GLN A 399 25.32 -8.26 -12.56
C GLN A 399 25.09 -9.41 -13.55
N GLU A 400 23.86 -9.92 -13.60
CA GLU A 400 23.42 -10.96 -14.53
C GLU A 400 22.12 -10.48 -15.19
N PRO A 401 22.21 -9.80 -16.35
CA PRO A 401 21.04 -9.29 -17.04
C PRO A 401 20.19 -10.44 -17.60
N GLY A 402 19.26 -10.92 -16.79
CA GLY A 402 18.24 -11.90 -17.16
C GLY A 402 16.92 -11.24 -17.59
N GLU A 403 15.85 -12.04 -17.65
CA GLU A 403 14.50 -11.53 -17.93
C GLU A 403 13.96 -10.65 -16.78
N TRP A 404 13.09 -9.70 -17.13
CA TRP A 404 12.41 -8.85 -16.17
C TRP A 404 11.41 -9.65 -15.34
N LYS A 405 11.56 -9.61 -14.01
CA LYS A 405 10.69 -10.33 -13.06
C LYS A 405 9.79 -9.36 -12.31
N THR A 406 8.57 -9.79 -11.99
CA THR A 406 7.69 -9.03 -11.10
C THR A 406 8.36 -8.86 -9.75
N LEU A 407 8.34 -7.63 -9.22
CA LEU A 407 8.93 -7.35 -7.94
C LEU A 407 8.15 -8.04 -6.81
N ASP A 408 8.84 -8.93 -6.10
CA ASP A 408 8.37 -9.50 -4.83
C ASP A 408 9.08 -8.79 -3.66
N ILE A 409 8.30 -8.08 -2.86
CA ILE A 409 8.77 -7.31 -1.70
C ILE A 409 9.38 -8.24 -0.65
N ILE A 410 8.86 -9.45 -0.47
CA ILE A 410 9.32 -10.40 0.54
C ILE A 410 10.67 -10.96 0.14
N ALA A 411 10.82 -11.37 -1.12
CA ALA A 411 12.08 -11.84 -1.66
C ALA A 411 13.16 -10.75 -1.58
N LEU A 412 12.81 -9.50 -1.90
CA LEU A 412 13.74 -8.37 -1.83
C LEU A 412 14.15 -8.04 -0.39
N CYS A 413 13.22 -8.11 0.58
CA CYS A 413 13.55 -8.00 2.00
C CYS A 413 14.51 -9.11 2.45
N SER A 414 14.30 -10.35 2.01
CA SER A 414 15.17 -11.48 2.34
C SER A 414 16.60 -11.25 1.82
N GLU A 415 16.73 -10.74 0.60
CA GLU A 415 18.00 -10.43 -0.03
C GLU A 415 18.74 -9.27 0.66
N LEU A 416 18.03 -8.22 1.06
CA LEU A 416 18.59 -7.12 1.86
C LEU A 416 19.08 -7.60 3.23
N ASN A 417 18.33 -8.48 3.89
CA ASN A 417 18.71 -9.06 5.17
C ASN A 417 19.98 -9.93 5.05
N ARG A 418 20.16 -10.69 3.96
CA ARG A 418 21.40 -11.44 3.69
C ARG A 418 22.62 -10.53 3.59
N ASN A 419 22.43 -9.32 3.07
CA ASN A 419 23.46 -8.28 2.98
C ASN A 419 23.56 -7.41 4.24
N GLN A 420 23.04 -7.88 5.39
CA GLN A 420 23.05 -7.19 6.69
C GLN A 420 22.25 -5.86 6.74
N ILE A 421 21.39 -5.60 5.74
CA ILE A 421 20.55 -4.41 5.68
C ILE A 421 19.14 -4.75 6.18
N ASN A 422 18.85 -4.45 7.45
CA ASN A 422 17.55 -4.74 8.06
C ASN A 422 16.51 -3.67 7.71
N ILE A 423 15.52 -4.04 6.89
CA ILE A 423 14.37 -3.20 6.53
C ILE A 423 13.06 -3.97 6.71
N SER A 424 12.04 -3.28 7.24
CA SER A 424 10.69 -3.82 7.28
C SER A 424 10.02 -3.75 5.90
N PRO A 425 9.18 -4.74 5.52
CA PRO A 425 8.52 -4.76 4.21
C PRO A 425 7.64 -3.52 3.95
N ALA A 426 7.05 -2.94 5.00
CA ALA A 426 6.29 -1.70 4.89
C ALA A 426 7.17 -0.49 4.49
N LYS A 427 8.38 -0.39 5.06
CA LYS A 427 9.35 0.66 4.71
C LYS A 427 9.91 0.44 3.30
N LEU A 428 10.20 -0.81 2.93
CA LEU A 428 10.64 -1.15 1.57
C LEU A 428 9.56 -0.81 0.54
N LYS A 429 8.30 -1.12 0.84
CA LYS A 429 7.17 -0.75 -0.03
C LYS A 429 7.05 0.76 -0.20
N SER A 430 7.14 1.52 0.90
CA SER A 430 7.14 2.98 0.84
C SER A 430 8.33 3.53 0.03
N PHE A 431 9.50 2.89 0.13
CA PHE A 431 10.67 3.24 -0.66
C PHE A 431 10.43 2.99 -2.15
N LEU A 432 9.99 1.78 -2.51
CA LEU A 432 9.69 1.39 -3.88
C LEU A 432 8.63 2.29 -4.53
N LEU A 433 7.61 2.72 -3.77
CA LEU A 433 6.62 3.69 -4.24
C LEU A 433 7.18 5.11 -4.40
N SER A 434 8.25 5.46 -3.67
CA SER A 434 8.92 6.76 -3.75
C SER A 434 10.05 6.80 -4.78
N LEU A 435 10.51 5.65 -5.27
CA LEU A 435 11.46 5.55 -6.36
C LEU A 435 10.76 6.10 -7.61
N HIS A 436 11.36 7.12 -8.21
CA HIS A 436 10.95 7.57 -9.53
C HIS A 436 11.44 6.53 -10.53
N VAL A 437 10.52 5.67 -10.96
CA VAL A 437 10.77 4.62 -11.93
C VAL A 437 10.07 5.01 -13.21
N GLU A 438 10.78 4.93 -14.34
CA GLU A 438 10.20 5.24 -15.65
C GLU A 438 9.11 4.21 -15.98
N GLU A 439 7.97 4.70 -16.48
CA GLU A 439 6.92 3.88 -17.04
C GLU A 439 7.37 3.45 -18.44
N GLU A 440 7.57 2.14 -18.60
CA GLU A 440 7.96 1.54 -19.87
C GLU A 440 6.82 0.63 -20.33
N ASN A 441 6.43 0.75 -21.61
CA ASN A 441 5.56 -0.21 -22.26
C ASN A 441 6.44 -1.22 -23.02
N PRO A 442 6.58 -2.47 -22.54
CA PRO A 442 7.52 -3.41 -23.14
C PRO A 442 7.17 -3.82 -24.57
N LEU A 443 5.89 -3.72 -24.97
CA LEU A 443 5.48 -3.93 -26.35
C LEU A 443 5.96 -2.79 -27.24
N GLN A 444 5.79 -1.54 -26.80
CA GLN A 444 6.31 -0.38 -27.54
C GLN A 444 7.83 -0.47 -27.69
N SER A 445 8.56 -0.77 -26.60
CA SER A 445 10.03 -0.93 -26.64
C SER A 445 10.47 -2.02 -27.64
N TYR A 446 9.76 -3.14 -27.70
CA TYR A 446 10.05 -4.21 -28.67
C TYR A 446 9.89 -3.72 -30.12
N PHE A 447 8.79 -3.03 -30.45
CA PHE A 447 8.57 -2.54 -31.81
C PHE A 447 9.48 -1.34 -32.18
N LEU A 448 9.77 -0.46 -31.22
CA LEU A 448 10.70 0.66 -31.41
C LEU A 448 12.13 0.19 -31.70
N ALA A 449 12.54 -0.97 -31.17
CA ALA A 449 13.85 -1.56 -31.48
C ALA A 449 14.03 -1.85 -32.99
N PHE A 450 12.94 -1.98 -33.74
CA PHE A 450 12.99 -2.16 -35.19
C PHE A 450 13.22 -0.88 -36.00
N GLU A 451 13.01 0.32 -35.43
CA GLU A 451 13.19 1.60 -36.14
C GLU A 451 14.62 1.78 -36.69
N THR A 452 15.61 1.15 -36.06
CA THR A 452 17.03 1.24 -36.45
C THR A 452 17.42 0.30 -37.60
N LYS A 453 16.55 -0.63 -38.00
CA LYS A 453 16.87 -1.67 -39.00
C LYS A 453 16.34 -1.29 -40.39
N LYS A 454 17.15 -1.54 -41.43
CA LYS A 454 16.77 -1.28 -42.82
C LYS A 454 15.56 -2.12 -43.24
N ILE A 455 14.73 -1.53 -44.11
CA ILE A 455 13.61 -2.20 -44.76
C ILE A 455 14.18 -3.17 -45.79
N ASP A 456 13.89 -4.45 -45.62
CA ASP A 456 14.20 -5.47 -46.62
C ASP A 456 13.13 -5.49 -47.72
N THR A 457 13.51 -5.96 -48.91
CA THR A 457 12.62 -6.11 -50.08
C THR A 457 11.76 -7.37 -50.03
N VAL A 458 12.07 -8.33 -49.15
CA VAL A 458 11.36 -9.61 -49.03
C VAL A 458 10.07 -9.45 -48.23
N ASP A 459 8.99 -10.10 -48.69
CA ASP A 459 7.71 -10.15 -47.99
C ASP A 459 7.67 -11.31 -46.96
N TYR A 460 8.18 -11.04 -45.77
CA TYR A 460 8.21 -11.98 -44.65
C TYR A 460 6.82 -12.34 -44.12
N ILE A 461 5.83 -11.44 -44.22
CA ILE A 461 4.43 -11.74 -43.87
C ILE A 461 3.85 -12.77 -44.85
N MET A 462 4.20 -12.69 -46.13
CA MET A 462 3.81 -13.69 -47.13
C MET A 462 4.44 -15.05 -46.81
N GLU A 463 5.74 -15.08 -46.48
CA GLU A 463 6.42 -16.31 -46.07
C GLU A 463 5.78 -16.91 -44.81
N LEU A 464 5.42 -16.09 -43.82
CA LEU A 464 4.68 -16.51 -42.63
C LEU A 464 3.31 -17.10 -43.00
N ALA A 465 2.58 -16.47 -43.93
CA ALA A 465 1.28 -16.95 -44.38
C ALA A 465 1.35 -18.34 -45.05
N GLN A 466 2.43 -18.64 -45.79
CA GLN A 466 2.66 -19.93 -46.47
C GLN A 466 2.86 -21.12 -45.51
N HIS A 467 3.12 -20.86 -44.23
CA HIS A 467 3.23 -21.91 -43.21
C HIS A 467 1.88 -22.52 -42.83
N VAL A 468 0.78 -21.82 -43.10
CA VAL A 468 -0.58 -22.32 -42.91
C VAL A 468 -1.08 -22.91 -44.22
N ILE A 469 -1.41 -24.21 -44.20
CA ILE A 469 -1.96 -24.90 -45.37
C ILE A 469 -3.48 -24.80 -45.30
N LEU A 470 -4.07 -24.00 -46.19
CA LEU A 470 -5.51 -23.87 -46.33
C LEU A 470 -6.11 -25.14 -46.96
N GLU A 471 -7.37 -25.42 -46.62
CA GLU A 471 -8.12 -26.52 -47.25
C GLU A 471 -8.55 -26.16 -48.69
N ASP A 472 -8.95 -24.92 -48.88
CA ASP A 472 -9.17 -24.36 -50.22
C ASP A 472 -7.80 -24.02 -50.81
N THR A 473 -7.43 -24.75 -51.86
CA THR A 473 -6.14 -24.61 -52.57
C THR A 473 -6.18 -23.53 -53.66
N SER A 474 -7.28 -22.79 -53.81
CA SER A 474 -7.35 -21.69 -54.76
C SER A 474 -6.40 -20.55 -54.36
N ASP A 475 -5.74 -19.95 -55.36
CA ASP A 475 -4.88 -18.78 -55.16
C ASP A 475 -5.66 -17.63 -54.49
N THR A 476 -6.93 -17.48 -54.87
CA THR A 476 -7.81 -16.49 -54.24
C THR A 476 -7.97 -16.72 -52.74
N ALA A 477 -8.11 -17.95 -52.26
CA ALA A 477 -8.27 -18.21 -50.83
C ALA A 477 -7.01 -17.86 -50.04
N PHE A 478 -5.83 -18.14 -50.61
CA PHE A 478 -4.54 -17.79 -50.04
C PHE A 478 -4.30 -16.28 -50.01
N GLU A 479 -4.61 -15.57 -51.10
CA GLU A 479 -4.52 -14.09 -51.14
C GLU A 479 -5.35 -13.44 -50.04
N HIS A 480 -6.58 -13.92 -49.81
CA HIS A 480 -7.43 -13.43 -48.73
C HIS A 480 -6.85 -13.73 -47.34
N TRP A 481 -6.26 -14.92 -47.14
CA TRP A 481 -5.60 -15.27 -45.89
C TRP A 481 -4.41 -14.34 -45.61
N TYR A 482 -3.51 -14.18 -46.58
CA TYR A 482 -2.37 -13.27 -46.50
C TYR A 482 -2.83 -11.83 -46.22
N LEU A 483 -3.82 -11.33 -46.95
CA LEU A 483 -4.36 -9.98 -46.79
C LEU A 483 -4.87 -9.75 -45.37
N HIS A 484 -5.68 -10.67 -44.85
CA HIS A 484 -6.26 -10.55 -43.52
C HIS A 484 -5.20 -10.72 -42.42
N LEU A 485 -4.22 -11.63 -42.59
CA LEU A 485 -3.09 -11.77 -41.67
C LEU A 485 -2.27 -10.47 -41.61
N LYS A 486 -1.88 -9.92 -42.76
CA LYS A 486 -1.13 -8.67 -42.88
C LYS A 486 -1.85 -7.52 -42.20
N LYS A 487 -3.12 -7.29 -42.53
CA LYS A 487 -3.92 -6.21 -41.95
C LYS A 487 -4.18 -6.41 -40.46
N TRP A 488 -4.34 -7.66 -40.02
CA TRP A 488 -4.46 -7.99 -38.61
C TRP A 488 -3.18 -7.66 -37.83
N MET A 489 -2.01 -8.01 -38.34
CA MET A 489 -0.72 -7.66 -37.71
C MET A 489 -0.53 -6.14 -37.62
N ILE A 490 -0.86 -5.40 -38.70
CA ILE A 490 -0.79 -3.93 -38.69
C ILE A 490 -1.74 -3.33 -37.64
N ARG A 491 -2.98 -3.82 -37.53
CA ARG A 491 -3.94 -3.39 -36.50
C ARG A 491 -3.47 -3.73 -35.09
N ALA A 492 -2.84 -4.88 -34.90
CA ALA A 492 -2.28 -5.29 -33.61
C ALA A 492 -1.20 -4.31 -33.14
N ILE A 493 -0.34 -3.84 -34.06
CA ILE A 493 0.67 -2.80 -33.79
C ILE A 493 -0.01 -1.46 -33.53
N HIS A 494 -0.99 -1.08 -34.35
CA HIS A 494 -1.69 0.19 -34.22
C HIS A 494 -2.33 0.34 -32.83
N ALA A 495 -2.95 -0.73 -32.30
CA ALA A 495 -3.54 -0.76 -30.97
C ALA A 495 -2.54 -0.55 -29.81
N ILE A 496 -1.24 -0.70 -30.05
CA ILE A 496 -0.19 -0.49 -29.03
C ILE A 496 0.23 0.99 -28.95
N PHE A 497 0.25 1.68 -30.08
CA PHE A 497 0.76 3.06 -30.17
C PHE A 497 -0.34 4.12 -30.09
N GLU A 498 -1.57 3.78 -30.46
CA GLU A 498 -2.71 4.71 -30.48
C GLU A 498 -3.79 4.22 -29.50
N GLU A 499 -4.16 5.05 -28.52
CA GLU A 499 -5.06 4.65 -27.43
C GLU A 499 -6.49 4.36 -27.91
N THR A 500 -6.89 4.97 -29.02
CA THR A 500 -8.22 4.80 -29.61
C THR A 500 -8.29 3.66 -30.62
N ALA A 501 -7.14 3.19 -31.10
CA ALA A 501 -7.07 2.18 -32.14
C ALA A 501 -7.36 0.79 -31.56
N ILE A 502 -8.10 -0.01 -32.33
CA ILE A 502 -8.44 -1.37 -31.95
C ILE A 502 -8.20 -2.34 -33.10
N ASN A 503 -7.72 -3.53 -32.74
CA ASN A 503 -7.83 -4.67 -33.62
C ASN A 503 -9.21 -5.30 -33.46
N ASN A 504 -10.14 -4.89 -34.33
CA ASN A 504 -11.54 -5.33 -34.33
C ASN A 504 -11.76 -6.66 -35.07
N HIS A 505 -10.70 -7.31 -35.56
CA HIS A 505 -10.80 -8.61 -36.23
C HIS A 505 -10.10 -9.70 -35.42
N ALA A 506 -10.79 -10.83 -35.28
CA ALA A 506 -10.26 -12.06 -34.73
C ALA A 506 -10.02 -13.07 -35.86
N LEU A 507 -8.82 -13.63 -35.92
CA LEU A 507 -8.49 -14.69 -36.89
C LEU A 507 -8.86 -16.05 -36.29
N ILE A 508 -9.74 -16.78 -36.97
CA ILE A 508 -10.24 -18.08 -36.52
C ILE A 508 -9.84 -19.17 -37.51
N LEU A 509 -9.01 -20.11 -37.06
CA LEU A 509 -8.55 -21.26 -37.83
C LEU A 509 -9.44 -22.48 -37.55
N ILE A 510 -10.02 -23.04 -38.60
CA ILE A 510 -10.96 -24.16 -38.53
C ILE A 510 -10.29 -25.42 -39.08
N THR A 511 -10.19 -26.46 -38.26
CA THR A 511 -9.57 -27.75 -38.67
C THR A 511 -10.62 -28.86 -38.75
N LYS A 512 -10.57 -29.70 -39.79
CA LYS A 512 -11.41 -30.91 -39.87
C LYS A 512 -10.86 -32.08 -39.05
N ASN A 513 -9.53 -32.23 -38.96
CA ASN A 513 -8.86 -33.32 -38.26
C ASN A 513 -8.35 -32.86 -36.88
N GLN A 514 -8.63 -33.65 -35.83
CA GLN A 514 -8.19 -33.31 -34.47
C GLN A 514 -6.68 -33.49 -34.25
N ASN A 515 -6.01 -34.30 -35.07
CA ASN A 515 -4.59 -34.67 -34.92
C ASN A 515 -3.59 -33.63 -35.49
N ILE A 516 -4.07 -32.49 -35.99
CA ILE A 516 -3.22 -31.40 -36.46
C ILE A 516 -2.87 -30.52 -35.24
N PRO A 517 -1.60 -30.13 -35.03
CA PRO A 517 -1.23 -29.21 -33.95
C PRO A 517 -1.81 -27.81 -34.22
N LYS A 518 -3.03 -27.57 -33.75
CA LYS A 518 -3.84 -26.36 -34.03
C LYS A 518 -3.26 -25.11 -33.38
N ASN A 519 -2.79 -25.28 -32.15
CA ASN A 519 -2.25 -24.16 -31.37
C ASN A 519 -0.84 -23.78 -31.83
N PHE A 520 -0.12 -24.67 -32.51
CA PHE A 520 1.28 -24.42 -32.89
C PHE A 520 1.47 -23.12 -33.68
N PHE A 521 0.64 -22.84 -34.69
CA PHE A 521 0.76 -21.58 -35.43
C PHE A 521 0.34 -20.36 -34.58
N VAL A 522 -0.69 -20.51 -33.75
CA VAL A 522 -1.20 -19.44 -32.90
C VAL A 522 -0.21 -19.09 -31.79
N ASP A 523 0.38 -20.10 -31.16
CA ASP A 523 1.46 -19.97 -30.18
C ASP A 523 2.69 -19.33 -30.85
N PHE A 524 3.01 -19.74 -32.08
CA PHE A 524 4.11 -19.19 -32.86
C PHE A 524 3.92 -17.72 -33.27
N LEU A 525 2.70 -17.17 -33.31
CA LEU A 525 2.50 -15.75 -33.63
C LEU A 525 3.07 -14.80 -32.58
N THR A 526 3.33 -15.28 -31.37
CA THR A 526 3.91 -14.46 -30.29
C THR A 526 5.42 -14.62 -30.25
N PRO A 527 6.20 -13.54 -30.38
CA PRO A 527 7.65 -13.57 -30.16
C PRO A 527 8.02 -14.11 -28.77
N SER A 528 9.15 -14.80 -28.68
CA SER A 528 9.63 -15.39 -27.41
C SER A 528 9.86 -14.33 -26.32
N THR A 529 10.27 -13.13 -26.71
CA THR A 529 10.41 -11.97 -25.82
C THR A 529 9.07 -11.47 -25.26
N LEU A 530 7.96 -11.76 -25.95
CA LEU A 530 6.62 -11.30 -25.62
C LEU A 530 5.70 -12.43 -25.12
N THR A 531 6.22 -13.64 -24.89
CA THR A 531 5.43 -14.78 -24.42
C THR A 531 4.64 -14.48 -23.13
N ARG A 532 5.15 -13.57 -22.29
CA ARG A 532 4.45 -13.11 -21.07
C ARG A 532 3.14 -12.36 -21.33
N TYR A 533 2.96 -11.80 -22.52
CA TYR A 533 1.77 -11.08 -22.96
C TYR A 533 0.85 -11.94 -23.84
N TYR A 534 1.14 -13.24 -23.94
CA TYR A 534 0.25 -14.23 -24.53
C TYR A 534 -0.61 -14.88 -23.46
N THR A 535 -1.89 -15.11 -23.76
CA THR A 535 -2.78 -15.85 -22.88
C THR A 535 -3.80 -16.65 -23.68
N ASP A 536 -4.13 -17.83 -23.17
CA ASP A 536 -5.17 -18.72 -23.69
C ASP A 536 -6.41 -18.80 -22.76
N ASN A 537 -6.37 -18.10 -21.61
CA ASN A 537 -7.34 -18.25 -20.54
C ASN A 537 -8.18 -16.98 -20.35
N LEU A 538 -9.13 -16.75 -21.26
CA LEU A 538 -10.07 -15.63 -21.18
C LEU A 538 -11.29 -15.96 -20.32
N VAL A 539 -11.33 -15.45 -19.10
CA VAL A 539 -12.44 -15.70 -18.15
C VAL A 539 -13.56 -14.67 -18.31
N LEU A 540 -14.61 -14.99 -19.09
CA LEU A 540 -15.75 -14.07 -19.31
C LEU A 540 -16.67 -13.85 -18.10
N LYS A 541 -16.68 -14.78 -17.13
CA LYS A 541 -17.58 -14.70 -15.97
C LYS A 541 -17.18 -13.56 -15.02
N ASP A 542 -15.89 -13.31 -14.90
CA ASP A 542 -15.37 -12.23 -14.06
C ASP A 542 -15.02 -11.03 -14.95
N LYS A 543 -15.89 -10.01 -14.89
CA LYS A 543 -15.71 -8.78 -15.65
C LYS A 543 -14.38 -8.09 -15.31
N LYS A 544 -13.93 -8.13 -14.05
CA LYS A 544 -12.70 -7.46 -13.62
C LYS A 544 -11.47 -8.16 -14.19
N ALA A 545 -11.39 -9.48 -14.01
CA ALA A 545 -10.29 -10.28 -14.55
C ALA A 545 -10.23 -10.14 -16.08
N CYS A 546 -11.37 -10.24 -16.77
CA CYS A 546 -11.44 -10.06 -18.21
C CYS A 546 -10.91 -8.69 -18.67
N GLN A 547 -11.30 -7.60 -18.01
CA GLN A 547 -10.82 -6.25 -18.34
C GLN A 547 -9.31 -6.11 -18.14
N CYS A 548 -8.76 -6.70 -17.06
CA CYS A 548 -7.31 -6.73 -16.85
C CYS A 548 -6.58 -7.51 -17.95
N THR A 549 -7.10 -8.67 -18.36
CA THR A 549 -6.52 -9.47 -19.44
C THR A 549 -6.48 -8.69 -20.76
N LEU A 550 -7.54 -7.96 -21.08
CA LEU A 550 -7.67 -7.16 -22.31
C LEU A 550 -6.70 -5.97 -22.39
N ALA A 551 -6.34 -5.38 -21.25
CA ALA A 551 -5.38 -4.27 -21.17
C ALA A 551 -3.92 -4.73 -21.10
N SER A 552 -3.66 -5.97 -20.70
CA SER A 552 -2.30 -6.45 -20.41
C SER A 552 -1.78 -7.45 -21.43
N SER A 553 -2.65 -8.14 -22.17
CA SER A 553 -2.24 -9.18 -23.14
C SER A 553 -2.12 -8.59 -24.54
N PHE A 554 -1.04 -8.93 -25.26
CA PHE A 554 -0.86 -8.59 -26.67
C PHE A 554 -1.67 -9.52 -27.57
N ILE A 555 -1.58 -10.83 -27.33
CA ILE A 555 -2.32 -11.85 -28.09
C ILE A 555 -3.15 -12.68 -27.11
N ILE A 556 -4.45 -12.74 -27.37
CA ILE A 556 -5.38 -13.60 -26.65
C ILE A 556 -5.78 -14.72 -27.60
N ASN A 557 -5.30 -15.93 -27.30
CA ASN A 557 -5.80 -17.14 -27.92
C ASN A 557 -7.15 -17.51 -27.30
N LEU A 558 -8.10 -17.82 -28.16
CA LEU A 558 -9.39 -18.38 -27.80
C LEU A 558 -9.35 -19.88 -28.14
N PRO A 559 -8.71 -20.71 -27.29
CA PRO A 559 -8.71 -22.15 -27.49
C PRO A 559 -10.15 -22.62 -27.44
N GLU A 560 -10.49 -23.56 -28.31
CA GLU A 560 -11.75 -24.28 -28.20
C GLU A 560 -12.95 -23.33 -28.11
N LEU A 561 -13.07 -22.45 -29.12
CA LEU A 561 -14.09 -21.39 -29.23
C LEU A 561 -15.54 -21.89 -28.97
N TYR A 562 -15.76 -23.20 -28.99
CA TYR A 562 -17.00 -23.81 -28.52
C TYR A 562 -17.31 -23.55 -27.05
N GLN A 563 -16.38 -23.34 -26.11
CA GLN A 563 -16.71 -23.10 -24.69
C GLN A 563 -17.61 -21.84 -24.49
N TYR A 564 -17.64 -20.98 -25.50
CA TYR A 564 -18.50 -19.82 -25.63
C TYR A 564 -19.89 -20.15 -26.23
N ARG A 565 -20.39 -21.39 -26.11
CA ARG A 565 -21.75 -21.78 -26.57
C ARG A 565 -22.81 -20.87 -25.95
N GLY A 566 -23.56 -20.17 -26.80
CA GLY A 566 -24.70 -19.34 -26.41
C GLY A 566 -24.73 -17.99 -27.12
N TYR A 567 -25.92 -17.53 -27.51
CA TYR A 567 -26.09 -16.22 -28.18
C TYR A 567 -25.51 -15.06 -27.35
N ILE A 568 -25.75 -15.11 -26.04
CA ILE A 568 -25.29 -14.07 -25.10
C ILE A 568 -23.77 -14.03 -25.03
N LYS A 569 -23.08 -15.18 -24.99
CA LYS A 569 -21.61 -15.24 -24.93
C LYS A 569 -20.94 -14.79 -26.22
N ALA A 570 -21.51 -15.13 -27.38
CA ALA A 570 -21.00 -14.66 -28.67
C ALA A 570 -21.13 -13.13 -28.83
N LEU A 571 -22.25 -12.56 -28.39
CA LEU A 571 -22.43 -11.10 -28.35
C LEU A 571 -21.49 -10.42 -27.35
N GLN A 572 -21.24 -11.05 -26.20
CA GLN A 572 -20.27 -10.56 -25.23
C GLN A 572 -18.86 -10.52 -25.85
N LEU A 573 -18.41 -11.60 -26.50
CA LEU A 573 -17.11 -11.62 -27.18
C LEU A 573 -17.00 -10.55 -28.26
N GLN A 574 -18.03 -10.36 -29.08
CA GLN A 574 -18.05 -9.28 -30.06
C GLN A 574 -17.92 -7.92 -29.36
N SER A 575 -18.68 -7.70 -28.30
CA SER A 575 -18.59 -6.46 -27.51
C SER A 575 -17.19 -6.25 -26.92
N LEU A 576 -16.44 -7.30 -26.59
CA LEU A 576 -15.07 -7.17 -26.09
C LEU A 576 -14.08 -6.83 -27.21
N ILE A 577 -14.28 -7.37 -28.41
CA ILE A 577 -13.47 -7.05 -29.60
C ILE A 577 -13.64 -5.57 -29.99
N ASP A 578 -14.86 -5.05 -29.87
CA ASP A 578 -15.23 -3.68 -30.24
C ASP A 578 -14.91 -2.62 -29.16
N GLN A 579 -14.45 -3.03 -27.97
CA GLN A 579 -14.08 -2.10 -26.90
C GLN A 579 -12.76 -1.39 -27.21
N SER A 580 -12.74 -0.05 -27.16
CA SER A 580 -11.51 0.74 -27.29
C SER A 580 -10.74 0.89 -25.98
N GLY A 581 -11.45 1.01 -24.87
CA GLY A 581 -10.86 1.15 -23.53
C GLY A 581 -11.52 0.23 -22.50
N VAL A 582 -10.76 -0.13 -21.49
CA VAL A 582 -11.18 -1.01 -20.39
C VAL A 582 -10.85 -0.39 -19.04
N HIS A 583 -11.72 -0.63 -18.08
CA HIS A 583 -11.54 -0.19 -16.69
C HIS A 583 -10.74 -1.24 -15.93
N VAL A 584 -9.48 -0.94 -15.61
CA VAL A 584 -8.55 -1.84 -14.93
C VAL A 584 -8.47 -1.51 -13.45
N TRP A 585 -8.52 -2.55 -12.63
CA TRP A 585 -8.34 -2.47 -11.19
C TRP A 585 -6.87 -2.72 -10.87
N VAL A 586 -6.17 -1.70 -10.38
CA VAL A 586 -4.76 -1.85 -10.01
C VAL A 586 -4.68 -2.43 -8.60
N PRO A 587 -3.92 -3.52 -8.38
CA PRO A 587 -3.65 -4.02 -7.04
C PRO A 587 -3.08 -2.89 -6.18
N TYR A 588 -3.61 -2.71 -4.97
CA TYR A 588 -3.19 -1.70 -3.98
C TYR A 588 -3.52 -0.23 -4.29
N GLN A 589 -4.21 0.09 -5.39
CA GLN A 589 -4.79 1.41 -5.60
C GLN A 589 -6.32 1.36 -5.41
N LYS A 590 -6.88 2.42 -4.84
CA LYS A 590 -8.34 2.55 -4.65
C LYS A 590 -9.06 2.98 -5.92
N ASN A 591 -8.32 3.45 -6.92
CA ASN A 591 -8.86 4.06 -8.13
C ASN A 591 -8.90 3.05 -9.27
N ILE A 592 -9.97 3.14 -10.08
CA ILE A 592 -10.11 2.42 -11.34
C ILE A 592 -9.42 3.26 -12.42
N LEU A 593 -8.53 2.66 -13.20
CA LEU A 593 -7.88 3.33 -14.33
C LEU A 593 -8.60 2.96 -15.62
N LEU A 594 -8.80 3.94 -16.51
CA LEU A 594 -9.17 3.66 -17.89
C LEU A 594 -7.88 3.41 -18.68
N LYS A 595 -7.75 2.24 -19.28
CA LYS A 595 -6.59 1.85 -20.11
C LYS A 595 -7.06 1.47 -21.51
N PRO A 596 -6.27 1.73 -22.55
CA PRO A 596 -6.59 1.29 -23.90
C PRO A 596 -6.57 -0.24 -23.99
N ARG A 597 -7.37 -0.79 -24.88
CA ARG A 597 -7.43 -2.23 -25.14
C ARG A 597 -6.40 -2.61 -26.21
N ILE A 598 -5.28 -3.18 -25.79
CA ILE A 598 -4.18 -3.59 -26.69
C ILE A 598 -4.36 -4.99 -27.29
N ALA A 599 -5.23 -5.82 -26.72
CA ALA A 599 -5.32 -7.23 -27.08
C ALA A 599 -5.66 -7.49 -28.56
N SER A 600 -5.05 -8.50 -29.16
CA SER A 600 -5.42 -9.00 -30.49
C SER A 600 -5.88 -10.45 -30.38
N PHE A 601 -6.99 -10.77 -31.03
CA PHE A 601 -7.64 -12.07 -30.86
C PHE A 601 -7.30 -13.04 -31.99
N VAL A 602 -7.01 -14.27 -31.60
CA VAL A 602 -6.77 -15.42 -32.47
C VAL A 602 -7.47 -16.63 -31.85
N GLY A 603 -7.87 -17.60 -32.64
CA GLY A 603 -8.53 -18.78 -32.08
C GLY A 603 -8.55 -19.97 -33.01
N THR A 604 -8.75 -21.14 -32.42
CA THR A 604 -8.83 -22.41 -33.13
C THR A 604 -10.16 -23.11 -32.82
N ILE A 605 -10.74 -23.76 -33.83
CA ILE A 605 -12.01 -24.49 -33.69
C ILE A 605 -12.06 -25.73 -34.57
N ASN A 606 -12.71 -26.79 -34.09
CA ASN A 606 -12.99 -27.97 -34.91
C ASN A 606 -14.11 -27.70 -35.92
N ALA A 607 -14.01 -28.24 -37.14
CA ALA A 607 -15.02 -28.04 -38.19
C ALA A 607 -16.41 -28.57 -37.79
N SER A 608 -16.47 -29.72 -37.11
CA SER A 608 -17.73 -30.29 -36.59
C SER A 608 -18.43 -29.37 -35.58
N GLU A 609 -17.65 -28.53 -34.89
CA GLU A 609 -18.14 -27.55 -33.93
C GLU A 609 -18.46 -26.22 -34.62
N SER A 610 -17.60 -25.74 -35.53
CA SER A 610 -17.79 -24.51 -36.32
C SER A 610 -19.16 -24.44 -37.01
N LEU A 611 -19.60 -25.55 -37.62
CA LEU A 611 -20.91 -25.65 -38.28
C LEU A 611 -22.11 -25.45 -37.33
N ARG A 612 -21.92 -25.63 -36.02
CA ARG A 612 -22.95 -25.37 -34.99
C ARG A 612 -22.99 -23.90 -34.53
N HIS A 613 -22.00 -23.09 -34.91
CA HIS A 613 -21.80 -21.71 -34.45
C HIS A 613 -22.22 -20.65 -35.49
N SER A 614 -23.43 -20.75 -36.03
CA SER A 614 -23.99 -19.75 -36.98
C SER A 614 -24.01 -18.31 -36.45
N LYS A 615 -23.95 -18.16 -35.12
CA LYS A 615 -24.02 -16.88 -34.39
C LYS A 615 -22.67 -16.17 -34.26
N LEU A 616 -21.57 -16.82 -34.66
CA LEU A 616 -20.24 -16.20 -34.81
C LEU A 616 -19.98 -15.76 -36.28
N SER A 617 -21.00 -15.69 -37.13
CA SER A 617 -20.88 -15.13 -38.49
C SER A 617 -21.06 -13.61 -38.42
N THR A 618 -20.06 -12.92 -37.90
CA THR A 618 -19.96 -11.46 -37.94
C THR A 618 -18.64 -11.07 -38.60
N ASN A 619 -18.55 -9.83 -39.08
CA ASN A 619 -17.34 -9.32 -39.74
C ASN A 619 -16.12 -9.28 -38.79
N HIS A 620 -16.34 -9.41 -37.47
CA HIS A 620 -15.30 -9.46 -36.44
C HIS A 620 -14.58 -10.82 -36.40
N PHE A 621 -15.18 -11.92 -36.87
CA PHE A 621 -14.56 -13.26 -36.86
C PHE A 621 -14.23 -13.71 -38.28
N ILE A 622 -12.96 -13.65 -38.65
CA ILE A 622 -12.49 -14.03 -39.99
C ILE A 622 -12.09 -15.51 -39.95
N LYS A 623 -12.77 -16.34 -40.74
CA LYS A 623 -12.70 -17.80 -40.65
C LYS A 623 -11.96 -18.39 -41.85
N PHE A 624 -11.02 -19.29 -41.58
CA PHE A 624 -10.30 -20.05 -42.61
C PHE A 624 -10.26 -21.53 -42.27
N PHE A 625 -10.59 -22.38 -43.25
CA PHE A 625 -10.41 -23.82 -43.13
C PHE A 625 -8.97 -24.17 -43.43
N ILE A 626 -8.35 -24.94 -42.53
CA ILE A 626 -6.95 -25.35 -42.62
C ILE A 626 -6.84 -26.88 -42.65
N SER A 627 -5.97 -27.37 -43.53
CA SER A 627 -5.62 -28.78 -43.69
C SER A 627 -4.39 -29.18 -42.88
N GLY A 628 -3.56 -28.21 -42.47
CA GLY A 628 -2.36 -28.47 -41.69
C GLY A 628 -1.50 -27.22 -41.51
N THR A 629 -0.44 -27.36 -40.72
CA THR A 629 0.63 -26.37 -40.57
C THR A 629 1.95 -27.03 -40.93
N LYS A 630 2.81 -26.34 -41.68
CA LYS A 630 4.17 -26.83 -41.93
C LYS A 630 4.98 -26.64 -40.64
N ASN A 631 5.76 -27.65 -40.25
CA ASN A 631 6.57 -27.57 -39.03
C ASN A 631 7.60 -26.44 -39.15
N ILE A 632 7.50 -25.44 -38.27
CA ILE A 632 8.35 -24.23 -38.27
C ILE A 632 9.62 -24.47 -37.43
N ALA A 633 9.74 -25.60 -36.73
CA ALA A 633 10.83 -25.91 -35.80
C ALA A 633 12.25 -25.91 -36.43
N HIS A 634 12.38 -25.93 -37.76
CA HIS A 634 13.67 -25.98 -38.47
C HIS A 634 14.02 -24.71 -39.28
N LYS A 635 13.25 -23.63 -39.19
CA LYS A 635 13.53 -22.35 -39.87
C LYS A 635 14.13 -21.31 -38.91
N PRO A 636 14.88 -20.30 -39.41
CA PRO A 636 15.68 -19.41 -38.56
C PRO A 636 14.81 -18.72 -37.53
N SER A 637 15.32 -18.59 -36.30
CA SER A 637 14.66 -18.04 -35.11
C SER A 637 14.05 -16.64 -35.30
N ASN A 638 14.28 -15.99 -36.44
CA ASN A 638 14.00 -14.59 -36.69
C ASN A 638 12.86 -14.34 -37.72
N LEU A 639 12.28 -15.36 -38.37
CA LEU A 639 11.22 -15.13 -39.40
C LEU A 639 10.03 -14.35 -38.84
N LEU A 640 9.59 -14.70 -37.62
CA LEU A 640 8.48 -14.01 -36.96
C LEU A 640 8.82 -12.56 -36.62
N ASP A 641 10.02 -12.32 -36.08
CA ASP A 641 10.51 -10.96 -35.77
C ASP A 641 10.60 -10.11 -37.05
N LEU A 642 11.03 -10.70 -38.17
CA LEU A 642 11.08 -10.03 -39.48
C LEU A 642 9.67 -9.71 -40.02
N ALA A 643 8.70 -10.61 -39.85
CA ALA A 643 7.31 -10.36 -40.23
C ALA A 643 6.68 -9.24 -39.37
N TRP A 644 6.93 -9.22 -38.07
CA TRP A 644 6.51 -8.14 -37.17
C TRP A 644 7.20 -6.80 -37.50
N GLN A 645 8.50 -6.83 -37.82
CA GLN A 645 9.23 -5.66 -38.32
C GLN A 645 8.61 -5.11 -39.61
N GLN A 646 8.27 -5.99 -40.56
CA GLN A 646 7.63 -5.59 -41.80
C GLN A 646 6.25 -4.95 -41.54
N ALA A 647 5.43 -5.54 -40.67
CA ALA A 647 4.14 -4.98 -40.28
C ALA A 647 4.29 -3.60 -39.60
N TYR A 648 5.31 -3.44 -38.77
CA TYR A 648 5.64 -2.17 -38.10
C TYR A 648 6.01 -1.06 -39.09
N ASN A 649 6.85 -1.39 -40.06
CA ASN A 649 7.24 -0.45 -41.11
C ASN A 649 6.05 -0.02 -41.98
N LEU A 650 5.15 -0.96 -42.29
CA LEU A 650 3.91 -0.66 -43.01
C LEU A 650 3.00 0.26 -42.21
N TYR A 651 2.86 0.01 -40.90
CA TYR A 651 2.12 0.88 -39.99
C TYR A 651 2.70 2.31 -39.98
N LYS A 652 4.03 2.45 -39.83
CA LYS A 652 4.69 3.77 -39.81
C LYS A 652 4.58 4.54 -41.12
N LYS A 653 4.52 3.83 -42.26
CA LYS A 653 4.33 4.44 -43.58
C LYS A 653 2.90 4.95 -43.77
N ASP A 654 1.92 4.17 -43.33
CA ASP A 654 0.50 4.53 -43.39
C ASP A 654 -0.27 3.89 -42.22
N ASN A 655 -0.70 4.74 -41.29
CA ASN A 655 -1.48 4.32 -40.12
C ASN A 655 -2.81 3.65 -40.49
N LYS A 656 -3.33 3.88 -41.71
CA LYS A 656 -4.57 3.28 -42.23
C LYS A 656 -4.33 2.02 -43.06
N ALA A 657 -3.09 1.59 -43.27
CA ALA A 657 -2.78 0.38 -44.05
C ALA A 657 -3.45 -0.89 -43.49
N GLY A 658 -3.81 -0.87 -42.20
CA GLY A 658 -4.56 -1.94 -41.56
C GLY A 658 -6.04 -1.97 -41.92
N GLU A 659 -6.67 -0.86 -42.30
CA GLU A 659 -8.12 -0.75 -42.58
C GLU A 659 -8.53 -1.53 -43.84
N LEU A 660 -9.78 -2.01 -43.90
CA LEU A 660 -10.28 -2.70 -45.10
C LEU A 660 -10.82 -1.68 -46.09
N ASN A 661 -10.48 -1.85 -47.37
CA ASN A 661 -11.08 -1.07 -48.45
C ASN A 661 -12.53 -1.51 -48.68
N THR A 662 -13.29 -0.71 -49.41
CA THR A 662 -14.72 -0.98 -49.72
C THR A 662 -14.92 -2.35 -50.39
N GLU A 663 -14.07 -2.70 -51.35
CA GLU A 663 -14.11 -4.00 -52.06
C GLU A 663 -13.78 -5.17 -51.13
N GLU A 664 -12.73 -5.03 -50.31
CA GLU A 664 -12.32 -6.06 -49.36
C GLU A 664 -13.40 -6.31 -48.29
N LEU A 665 -14.06 -5.24 -47.82
CA LEU A 665 -15.18 -5.34 -46.89
C LEU A 665 -16.38 -6.06 -47.51
N GLN A 666 -16.70 -5.79 -48.78
CA GLN A 666 -17.74 -6.53 -49.50
C GLN A 666 -17.37 -8.02 -49.66
N ASN A 667 -16.12 -8.33 -49.96
CA ASN A 667 -15.64 -9.71 -50.05
C ASN A 667 -15.70 -10.43 -48.69
N LEU A 668 -15.34 -9.74 -47.60
CA LEU A 668 -15.52 -10.27 -46.24
C LEU A 668 -16.99 -10.56 -45.94
N GLN A 669 -17.90 -9.63 -46.24
CA GLN A 669 -19.33 -9.82 -46.04
C GLN A 669 -19.89 -11.02 -46.82
N LYS A 670 -19.48 -11.19 -48.09
CA LYS A 670 -19.83 -12.36 -48.90
C LYS A 670 -19.38 -13.66 -48.23
N ARG A 671 -18.15 -13.72 -47.73
CA ARG A 671 -17.63 -14.90 -47.01
C ARG A 671 -18.39 -15.13 -45.71
N VAL A 672 -18.69 -14.10 -44.92
CA VAL A 672 -19.48 -14.24 -43.69
C VAL A 672 -20.84 -14.89 -43.95
N VAL A 673 -21.48 -14.57 -45.08
CA VAL A 673 -22.72 -15.22 -45.54
C VAL A 673 -22.47 -16.68 -45.91
N GLN A 674 -21.40 -17.00 -46.65
CA GLN A 674 -21.03 -18.37 -47.00
C GLN A 674 -20.76 -19.26 -45.77
N PHE A 675 -20.13 -18.73 -44.72
CA PHE A 675 -19.89 -19.43 -43.45
C PHE A 675 -21.10 -19.48 -42.52
N GLY A 676 -22.18 -18.75 -42.83
CA GLY A 676 -23.42 -18.77 -42.06
C GLY A 676 -24.16 -20.10 -42.25
N ARG A 677 -24.61 -20.74 -41.16
CA ARG A 677 -25.44 -21.94 -41.25
C ARG A 677 -26.75 -21.58 -41.95
N ARG A 678 -27.04 -22.21 -43.09
CA ARG A 678 -28.35 -22.14 -43.73
C ARG A 678 -29.40 -22.64 -42.74
N LYS A 679 -30.40 -21.82 -42.44
CA LYS A 679 -31.51 -22.21 -41.54
C LYS A 679 -32.26 -23.38 -42.17
N ILE A 680 -32.69 -24.34 -41.36
CA ILE A 680 -33.44 -25.52 -41.84
C ILE A 680 -34.71 -25.05 -42.54
N GLU A 681 -35.35 -24.02 -42.00
CA GLU A 681 -36.53 -23.35 -42.57
C GLU A 681 -36.24 -22.78 -43.97
N VAL A 682 -35.08 -22.16 -44.19
CA VAL A 682 -34.69 -21.62 -45.51
C VAL A 682 -34.48 -22.76 -46.50
N GLY A 683 -33.77 -23.82 -46.12
CA GLY A 683 -33.55 -24.98 -46.99
C GLY A 683 -34.83 -25.74 -47.33
N LEU A 684 -35.77 -25.85 -46.38
CA LEU A 684 -37.09 -26.46 -46.61
C LEU A 684 -37.97 -25.56 -47.50
N LEU A 685 -37.98 -24.25 -47.28
CA LEU A 685 -38.69 -23.31 -48.14
C LEU A 685 -38.19 -23.37 -49.58
N GLU A 686 -36.88 -23.35 -49.81
CA GLU A 686 -36.31 -23.44 -51.16
C GLU A 686 -36.60 -24.78 -51.83
N LYS A 687 -36.73 -25.87 -51.05
CA LYS A 687 -37.03 -27.21 -51.57
C LYS A 687 -38.50 -27.39 -51.96
N TYR A 688 -39.45 -26.84 -51.19
CA TYR A 688 -40.87 -27.14 -51.35
C TYR A 688 -41.73 -25.95 -51.81
N ILE A 689 -41.23 -24.71 -51.79
CA ILE A 689 -42.04 -23.50 -52.00
C ILE A 689 -41.32 -22.48 -52.90
N VAL A 690 -42.07 -21.84 -53.79
CA VAL A 690 -41.61 -20.72 -54.66
C VAL A 690 -42.46 -19.47 -54.41
N PRO A 691 -41.88 -18.27 -54.35
CA PRO A 691 -42.66 -17.04 -54.31
C PRO A 691 -43.48 -16.88 -55.60
N SER A 692 -44.77 -16.60 -55.46
CA SER A 692 -45.68 -16.43 -56.60
C SER A 692 -46.48 -15.13 -56.50
N THR A 693 -47.25 -14.80 -57.53
CA THR A 693 -48.08 -13.60 -57.60
C THR A 693 -49.56 -13.96 -57.40
N LYS A 694 -50.40 -12.96 -57.11
CA LYS A 694 -51.85 -13.13 -56.88
C LYS A 694 -52.60 -13.87 -58.00
N LYS A 695 -52.06 -13.88 -59.23
CA LYS A 695 -52.69 -14.53 -60.39
C LYS A 695 -52.42 -16.04 -60.47
N ASN A 696 -51.24 -16.48 -60.03
CA ASN A 696 -50.76 -17.86 -60.26
C ASN A 696 -50.46 -18.63 -58.97
N GLY A 697 -50.42 -17.95 -57.82
CA GLY A 697 -50.06 -18.55 -56.54
C GLY A 697 -51.27 -18.88 -55.68
N THR A 698 -51.06 -19.78 -54.72
CA THR A 698 -52.00 -20.02 -53.62
C THR A 698 -51.68 -19.08 -52.46
N PHE A 699 -52.70 -18.48 -51.85
CA PHE A 699 -52.49 -17.66 -50.66
C PHE A 699 -52.37 -18.57 -49.44
N MET A 700 -51.24 -18.50 -48.74
CA MET A 700 -50.99 -19.28 -47.53
C MET A 700 -50.56 -18.36 -46.38
N MET A 701 -51.14 -18.58 -45.20
CA MET A 701 -50.69 -17.93 -43.98
C MET A 701 -49.38 -18.56 -43.50
N THR A 702 -48.62 -17.88 -42.64
CA THR A 702 -47.41 -18.47 -42.05
C THR A 702 -47.70 -19.78 -41.29
N SER A 703 -48.90 -19.93 -40.71
CA SER A 703 -49.35 -21.20 -40.10
C SER A 703 -49.52 -22.31 -41.13
N ASP A 704 -50.09 -21.99 -42.28
CA ASP A 704 -50.43 -22.97 -43.31
C ASP A 704 -49.15 -23.44 -44.01
N ILE A 705 -48.21 -22.53 -44.22
CA ILE A 705 -46.85 -22.83 -44.70
C ILE A 705 -46.12 -23.72 -43.68
N LEU A 706 -46.22 -23.42 -42.39
CA LEU A 706 -45.60 -24.22 -41.34
C LEU A 706 -46.14 -25.65 -41.33
N GLN A 707 -47.46 -25.82 -41.40
CA GLN A 707 -48.11 -27.11 -41.44
C GLN A 707 -47.67 -27.92 -42.68
N TYR A 708 -47.69 -27.30 -43.86
CA TYR A 708 -47.26 -27.94 -45.09
C TYR A 708 -45.79 -28.40 -45.04
N LEU A 709 -44.88 -27.54 -44.55
CA LEU A 709 -43.47 -27.93 -44.39
C LEU A 709 -43.28 -29.04 -43.34
N GLN A 710 -44.09 -29.06 -42.28
CA GLN A 710 -44.06 -30.10 -41.25
C GLN A 710 -44.54 -31.47 -41.80
N GLU A 711 -45.54 -31.45 -42.68
CA GLU A 711 -46.03 -32.64 -43.40
C GLU A 711 -44.98 -33.17 -44.39
N CYS A 712 -44.31 -32.29 -45.14
CA CYS A 712 -43.28 -32.69 -46.11
C CYS A 712 -41.94 -33.11 -45.49
N ALA A 713 -41.55 -32.54 -44.35
CA ALA A 713 -40.26 -32.81 -43.70
C ALA A 713 -40.30 -33.97 -42.68
N GLY A 714 -41.50 -34.42 -42.29
CA GLY A 714 -41.73 -35.48 -41.31
C GLY A 714 -41.80 -34.99 -39.85
N LEU A 715 -42.38 -35.82 -38.97
CA LEU A 715 -42.63 -35.50 -37.53
C LEU A 715 -41.36 -35.28 -36.69
N SER A 716 -40.17 -35.62 -37.23
CA SER A 716 -38.90 -35.52 -36.51
C SER A 716 -38.31 -34.10 -36.46
N ILE A 717 -38.73 -33.17 -37.33
CA ILE A 717 -38.18 -31.82 -37.42
C ILE A 717 -39.17 -30.81 -36.86
N LYS A 718 -38.95 -30.28 -35.65
CA LYS A 718 -39.82 -29.25 -35.06
C LYS A 718 -39.57 -27.86 -35.66
N LEU A 719 -40.53 -27.33 -36.41
CA LEU A 719 -40.46 -25.98 -37.01
C LEU A 719 -41.18 -24.93 -36.15
N ASN A 720 -40.69 -23.68 -36.16
CA ASN A 720 -41.28 -22.57 -35.40
C ASN A 720 -41.86 -21.50 -36.35
N LYS A 721 -43.13 -21.10 -36.14
CA LYS A 721 -43.82 -20.06 -36.91
C LYS A 721 -43.06 -18.73 -36.99
N ILE A 722 -42.39 -18.31 -35.90
CA ILE A 722 -41.62 -17.06 -35.85
C ILE A 722 -40.32 -17.19 -36.66
N ALA A 723 -39.63 -18.34 -36.56
CA ALA A 723 -38.41 -18.60 -37.31
C ALA A 723 -38.70 -18.69 -38.82
N LEU A 724 -39.80 -19.35 -39.19
CA LEU A 724 -40.29 -19.46 -40.56
C LEU A 724 -40.67 -18.08 -41.15
N GLY A 725 -41.35 -17.22 -40.38
CA GLY A 725 -41.66 -15.86 -40.82
C GLY A 725 -40.42 -15.01 -41.10
N ARG A 726 -39.32 -15.22 -40.35
CA ARG A 726 -38.03 -14.58 -40.62
C ARG A 726 -37.36 -15.16 -41.87
N ALA A 727 -37.43 -16.47 -42.07
CA ALA A 727 -36.89 -17.14 -43.25
C ALA A 727 -37.60 -16.72 -44.55
N LEU A 728 -38.93 -16.56 -44.52
CA LEU A 728 -39.72 -16.04 -45.65
C LEU A 728 -39.29 -14.62 -46.04
N LYS A 729 -38.99 -13.76 -45.05
CA LYS A 729 -38.49 -12.41 -45.29
C LYS A 729 -37.07 -12.42 -45.87
N GLU A 730 -36.22 -13.34 -45.42
CA GLU A 730 -34.85 -13.52 -45.91
C GLU A 730 -34.81 -14.02 -47.37
N LEU A 731 -35.82 -14.77 -47.79
CA LEU A 731 -36.02 -15.22 -49.18
C LEU A 731 -36.90 -14.25 -50.01
N ASP A 732 -37.05 -12.99 -49.56
CA ASP A 732 -37.80 -11.93 -50.25
C ASP A 732 -39.28 -12.23 -50.58
N PHE A 733 -39.96 -13.09 -49.80
CA PHE A 733 -41.41 -13.31 -49.96
C PHE A 733 -42.21 -12.06 -49.53
N LYS A 734 -43.05 -11.53 -50.43
CA LYS A 734 -43.88 -10.35 -50.16
C LYS A 734 -45.10 -10.70 -49.31
N ARG A 735 -45.21 -10.09 -48.14
CA ARG A 735 -46.36 -10.24 -47.23
C ARG A 735 -47.54 -9.41 -47.72
N CYS A 736 -48.69 -10.04 -47.91
CA CYS A 736 -49.91 -9.42 -48.43
C CYS A 736 -51.09 -9.58 -47.47
N LYS A 737 -52.03 -8.64 -47.52
CA LYS A 737 -53.33 -8.74 -46.84
C LYS A 737 -54.31 -9.51 -47.71
N PHE A 738 -55.10 -10.39 -47.12
CA PHE A 738 -56.12 -11.18 -47.82
C PHE A 738 -57.46 -11.12 -47.07
N GLY A 739 -58.53 -10.81 -47.82
CA GLY A 739 -59.89 -10.65 -47.32
C GLY A 739 -60.30 -9.18 -47.07
N ASN A 740 -61.50 -8.81 -47.52
CA ASN A 740 -62.13 -7.49 -47.37
C ASN A 740 -63.31 -7.55 -46.37
N ILE A 741 -63.18 -8.31 -45.29
CA ILE A 741 -64.23 -8.45 -44.27
C ILE A 741 -63.89 -7.56 -43.06
N PRO A 742 -64.81 -6.67 -42.61
CA PRO A 742 -64.59 -5.87 -41.40
C PRO A 742 -64.38 -6.82 -40.21
N ASN A 743 -63.32 -6.60 -39.42
CA ASN A 743 -62.91 -7.36 -38.23
C ASN A 743 -62.17 -8.70 -38.41
N MET A 744 -61.79 -9.13 -39.63
CA MET A 744 -60.98 -10.37 -39.78
C MET A 744 -59.88 -10.27 -40.86
N GLN A 745 -58.94 -9.33 -40.70
CA GLN A 745 -57.81 -9.15 -41.63
C GLN A 745 -56.79 -10.27 -41.49
N ARG A 746 -56.58 -11.07 -42.55
CA ARG A 746 -55.58 -12.15 -42.60
C ARG A 746 -54.33 -11.69 -43.37
N TYR A 747 -53.14 -12.02 -42.84
CA TYR A 747 -51.84 -11.69 -43.43
C TYR A 747 -51.05 -12.93 -43.81
N GLY A 748 -50.66 -13.05 -45.07
CA GLY A 748 -49.99 -14.24 -45.61
C GLY A 748 -49.14 -13.93 -46.84
N TYR A 749 -48.79 -14.97 -47.58
CA TYR A 749 -47.87 -14.92 -48.72
C TYR A 749 -48.50 -15.65 -49.90
N TRP A 750 -48.26 -15.14 -51.11
CA TRP A 750 -48.61 -15.85 -52.34
C TRP A 750 -47.47 -16.79 -52.68
N VAL A 751 -47.76 -18.08 -52.69
CA VAL A 751 -46.76 -19.13 -52.85
C VAL A 751 -47.24 -20.19 -53.82
N ASP A 752 -46.30 -20.77 -54.56
CA ASP A 752 -46.53 -21.97 -55.35
C ASP A 752 -45.79 -23.15 -54.72
N ARG A 753 -46.42 -24.32 -54.72
CA ARG A 753 -45.84 -25.53 -54.14
C ARG A 753 -45.01 -26.20 -55.22
N LYS A 754 -43.73 -26.42 -54.96
CA LYS A 754 -42.91 -27.24 -55.88
C LYS A 754 -43.47 -28.66 -55.83
N SER A 755 -43.88 -29.18 -56.98
CA SER A 755 -44.09 -30.62 -57.13
C SER A 755 -42.78 -31.30 -56.76
N THR A 756 -42.80 -32.15 -55.74
CA THR A 756 -41.76 -33.15 -55.53
C THR A 756 -41.73 -34.15 -56.67
#